data_AF-R6DH13-F1
#
_entry.id   AF-R6DH13-F1
#
_cell.length_a   1.000
_cell.length_b   1.000
_cell.length_c   1.000
_cell.angle_alpha   90.00
_cell.angle_beta   90.00
_cell.angle_gamma   90.00
#
_symmetry.space_group_name_H-M   'P 1'
#
loop_
_entity.id
_entity.type
_entity.pdbx_description
1 polymer ?
#
loop_
_entity_poly.entity_id
_entity_poly.type
_entity_poly.pdbx_seq_one_letter_code
_entity_poly.pdbx_strand_id
1 'polypeptide(L)'
;MKSTKKRAPIAIWCLLLSFLCLFLNVGCSDDSTINEIPNDWISDLPATIEFNVAGGSKKIPLSWNEAVNAAHVACILSEENRQWCDVKLENNTLAVSVSPSAFARSAAITLVYDKDHKSVVYVNQKSDFSEYFTDESCSELKAGITDAEIDNIPHEKMRELARELKAGRYTTEFRVAEYRPYQHPSIMAAKNKTGKYSLRDNPTGIYAEKDEELYIYLGNMYEGAQISIIIQDLNGGYNNSQTIALKEGLNRVVAPIGGLIYLLNNVEENIPLLLETEDAKKAAAAKTVSAHFVFGKVNGYFDIRKHKTQEKWVEILMNAPYQDIDVLGDYSHITWNVEQFKGNNVQSNQGHITEILRTIENCDRLVYLEQEFLGLVKYNKMFNNRMHFCLDYTAKSPNATDYRTVYSAGTSYAEIFCNPDMFPKRLWGTAHEVGHVNQTRPGLKWAGMTEVTNNLTALYVQTLFGETCKLQGKGDASVGNPNTEDGGKLFDASEFDKTKMNLYEVSTKYIIEGGRAHCLPNIKDIIRETQLVPLWQLKLYFVDALGQEDFYHDLYEYYRNNPSPSDEGKNAGLDQLDFVRQVCRISGYNMLDFFEKWGFLTVVNTTLDDYGSKIFIITKNQVDALKEEINSAGYKTPAPNVHEITDETWEDFK
;
A
#
# COMPACT_ATOMS: atom_id res chain seq x y z
N MET A 1 18.39 14.04 40.75
CA MET A 1 19.71 13.42 40.47
C MET A 1 19.95 13.43 38.98
N LYS A 2 21.01 14.12 38.56
CA LYS A 2 21.73 14.15 37.27
C LYS A 2 20.98 13.70 35.99
N SER A 3 20.68 14.67 35.13
CA SER A 3 20.37 14.45 33.72
C SER A 3 21.63 14.01 32.95
N THR A 4 21.53 12.97 32.14
CA THR A 4 22.54 12.60 31.14
C THR A 4 21.96 12.72 29.75
N LYS A 5 22.26 13.84 29.08
CA LYS A 5 22.08 14.02 27.64
C LYS A 5 23.02 13.07 26.90
N LYS A 6 22.49 12.22 26.01
CA LYS A 6 23.29 11.57 24.94
C LYS A 6 23.24 12.46 23.70
N ARG A 7 24.43 12.76 23.19
CA ARG A 7 24.73 13.61 22.02
C ARG A 7 24.44 12.86 20.71
N ALA A 8 23.94 13.58 19.72
CA ALA A 8 24.02 13.24 18.30
C ALA A 8 25.42 13.58 17.75
N PRO A 9 25.95 12.86 16.74
CA PRO A 9 27.17 13.26 16.07
C PRO A 9 26.85 14.24 14.93
N ILE A 10 27.27 15.49 15.10
CA ILE A 10 27.49 16.47 14.04
C ILE A 10 28.98 16.39 13.72
N ALA A 11 29.35 15.92 12.53
CA ALA A 11 30.73 15.97 12.04
C ALA A 11 30.77 16.00 10.50
N ILE A 12 30.28 17.09 9.92
CA ILE A 12 30.64 17.53 8.57
C ILE A 12 30.90 19.03 8.70
N TRP A 13 31.96 19.52 8.07
CA TRP A 13 32.61 20.84 8.22
C TRP A 13 33.77 20.85 9.22
N CYS A 14 34.98 20.56 8.71
CA CYS A 14 36.27 21.20 9.06
C CYS A 14 37.49 20.41 8.53
N LEU A 15 37.50 20.05 7.24
CA LEU A 15 38.69 19.42 6.60
C LEU A 15 39.03 20.10 5.26
N LEU A 16 39.10 21.43 5.25
CA LEU A 16 39.51 22.20 4.07
C LEU A 16 40.43 23.39 4.41
N LEU A 17 41.18 23.32 5.53
CA LEU A 17 41.93 24.48 6.05
C LEU A 17 43.37 24.19 6.47
N SER A 18 44.00 23.11 5.97
CA SER A 18 45.38 22.75 6.38
C SER A 18 46.41 22.63 5.26
N PHE A 19 46.15 23.12 4.05
CA PHE A 19 47.16 23.11 2.97
C PHE A 19 47.40 24.44 2.24
N LEU A 20 46.93 25.56 2.80
CA LEU A 20 47.13 26.90 2.22
C LEU A 20 47.88 27.83 3.18
N CYS A 21 49.03 27.38 3.69
CA CYS A 21 49.94 28.23 4.47
C CYS A 21 51.36 28.04 3.97
N LEU A 22 51.68 28.61 2.80
CA LEU A 22 53.04 28.92 2.35
C LEU A 22 52.88 29.71 1.05
N PHE A 23 52.67 31.03 1.16
CA PHE A 23 53.07 32.10 0.22
C PHE A 23 52.42 33.41 0.72
N LEU A 24 52.94 33.95 1.82
CA LEU A 24 52.66 35.31 2.26
C LEU A 24 54.00 36.00 2.53
N ASN A 25 54.43 36.81 1.57
CA ASN A 25 55.04 38.12 1.79
C ASN A 25 55.46 38.69 0.42
N VAL A 26 54.91 39.86 0.05
CA VAL A 26 55.60 41.15 -0.06
C VAL A 26 54.67 42.16 -0.76
N GLY A 27 54.42 43.28 -0.06
CA GLY A 27 54.44 44.63 -0.64
C GLY A 27 53.25 45.14 -1.44
N CYS A 28 52.48 46.07 -0.85
CA CYS A 28 51.67 47.02 -1.61
C CYS A 28 52.58 47.93 -2.48
N SER A 29 52.28 47.98 -3.77
CA SER A 29 52.39 49.22 -4.56
C SER A 29 51.16 49.32 -5.45
N ASP A 30 50.33 50.33 -5.19
CA ASP A 30 49.27 50.77 -6.08
C ASP A 30 49.91 51.35 -7.35
N ASP A 31 49.87 50.57 -8.43
CA ASP A 31 49.80 51.04 -9.83
C ASP A 31 49.77 49.81 -10.75
N SER A 32 48.56 49.31 -11.03
CA SER A 32 48.26 48.63 -12.29
C SER A 32 46.75 48.60 -12.46
N THR A 33 46.27 48.86 -13.67
CA THR A 33 44.94 48.46 -14.12
C THR A 33 44.81 46.95 -13.88
N ILE A 34 44.23 46.55 -12.75
CA ILE A 34 43.82 45.16 -12.55
C ILE A 34 42.69 44.96 -13.55
N ASN A 35 42.98 44.24 -14.63
CA ASN A 35 41.95 43.72 -15.51
C ASN A 35 41.06 42.82 -14.66
N GLU A 36 39.95 43.38 -14.20
CA GLU A 36 38.95 42.67 -13.39
C GLU A 36 38.46 41.49 -14.23
N ILE A 37 38.65 40.28 -13.71
CA ILE A 37 38.22 39.05 -14.39
C ILE A 37 36.69 39.09 -14.45
N PRO A 38 36.07 38.93 -15.63
CA PRO A 38 34.63 39.01 -15.72
C PRO A 38 33.97 37.68 -15.31
N ASN A 39 32.68 37.70 -14.98
CA ASN A 39 31.96 36.50 -14.56
C ASN A 39 31.92 35.39 -15.64
N ASP A 40 32.04 35.76 -16.92
CA ASP A 40 32.15 34.88 -18.09
C ASP A 40 33.61 34.62 -18.50
N TRP A 41 34.52 34.54 -17.51
CA TRP A 41 35.95 34.30 -17.68
C TRP A 41 36.30 33.05 -18.51
N ILE A 42 35.39 32.09 -18.58
CA ILE A 42 35.48 30.88 -19.39
C ILE A 42 34.23 30.75 -20.28
N SER A 43 34.45 30.46 -21.55
CA SER A 43 33.42 30.15 -22.54
C SER A 43 33.62 28.73 -23.08
N ASP A 44 32.55 28.17 -23.66
CA ASP A 44 32.50 26.82 -24.22
C ASP A 44 32.70 25.67 -23.22
N LEU A 45 32.68 25.94 -21.91
CA LEU A 45 32.64 24.90 -20.88
C LEU A 45 31.24 24.26 -20.87
N PRO A 46 31.07 22.98 -21.22
CA PRO A 46 29.78 22.33 -21.13
C PRO A 46 29.36 22.16 -19.68
N ALA A 47 28.06 22.15 -19.41
CA ALA A 47 27.55 21.82 -18.08
C ALA A 47 27.85 20.36 -17.71
N THR A 48 27.79 19.44 -18.69
CA THR A 48 28.02 18.01 -18.48
C THR A 48 28.88 17.37 -19.58
N ILE A 49 29.61 16.31 -19.21
CA ILE A 49 30.39 15.45 -20.10
C ILE A 49 29.96 14.01 -19.85
N GLU A 50 29.26 13.42 -20.81
CA GLU A 50 28.67 12.08 -20.69
C GLU A 50 29.58 10.97 -21.22
N PHE A 51 29.66 9.84 -20.55
CA PHE A 51 30.33 8.61 -20.98
C PHE A 51 29.39 7.42 -20.85
N ASN A 52 29.51 6.42 -21.72
CA ASN A 52 28.82 5.13 -21.56
C ASN A 52 29.66 4.17 -20.69
N VAL A 53 29.27 2.89 -20.63
CA VAL A 53 29.93 1.90 -19.79
C VAL A 53 31.41 1.70 -20.13
N ALA A 54 31.81 1.86 -21.40
CA ALA A 54 33.19 1.68 -21.85
C ALA A 54 34.12 2.80 -21.33
N GLY A 55 33.58 3.95 -20.96
CA GLY A 55 34.38 5.10 -20.54
C GLY A 55 35.18 5.70 -21.72
N GLY A 56 36.47 5.97 -21.51
CA GLY A 56 37.37 6.52 -22.53
C GLY A 56 37.78 7.96 -22.25
N SER A 57 38.24 8.68 -23.28
CA SER A 57 38.76 10.05 -23.14
C SER A 57 38.05 11.02 -24.07
N LYS A 58 37.70 12.20 -23.53
CA LYS A 58 37.14 13.33 -24.29
C LYS A 58 38.02 14.56 -24.09
N LYS A 59 38.19 15.33 -25.18
CA LYS A 59 38.94 16.59 -25.18
C LYS A 59 37.98 17.73 -25.46
N ILE A 60 37.96 18.73 -24.58
CA ILE A 60 37.06 19.86 -24.65
C ILE A 60 37.91 21.12 -24.79
N PRO A 61 37.96 21.71 -25.99
CA PRO A 61 38.58 23.02 -26.18
C PRO A 61 37.83 24.05 -25.33
N LEU A 62 38.59 24.91 -24.65
CA LEU A 62 38.08 26.00 -23.82
C LEU A 62 38.56 27.34 -24.38
N SER A 63 37.67 28.32 -24.28
CA SER A 63 37.94 29.69 -24.69
C SER A 63 37.97 30.57 -23.45
N TRP A 64 39.05 31.35 -23.29
CA TRP A 64 39.25 32.21 -22.13
C TRP A 64 38.99 33.66 -22.49
N ASN A 65 38.49 34.43 -21.53
CA ASN A 65 38.51 35.88 -21.65
C ASN A 65 39.97 36.39 -21.73
N GLU A 66 40.21 37.49 -22.45
CA GLU A 66 41.55 38.07 -22.64
C GLU A 66 42.27 38.40 -21.32
N ALA A 67 41.53 38.65 -20.25
CA ALA A 67 42.08 38.91 -18.91
C ALA A 67 42.57 37.66 -18.17
N VAL A 68 42.25 36.45 -18.66
CA VAL A 68 42.51 35.18 -17.96
C VAL A 68 43.81 34.54 -18.44
N ASN A 69 44.73 34.28 -17.51
CA ASN A 69 45.88 33.41 -17.78
C ASN A 69 45.54 31.95 -17.47
N ALA A 70 45.36 31.14 -18.51
CA ALA A 70 45.01 29.72 -18.40
C ALA A 70 45.99 28.91 -17.53
N ALA A 71 47.26 29.30 -17.41
CA ALA A 71 48.25 28.62 -16.58
C ALA A 71 47.97 28.75 -15.08
N HIS A 72 47.11 29.70 -14.66
CA HIS A 72 46.70 29.89 -13.27
C HIS A 72 45.40 29.15 -12.92
N VAL A 73 44.74 28.53 -13.91
CA VAL A 73 43.49 27.81 -13.68
C VAL A 73 43.79 26.44 -13.10
N ALA A 74 43.30 26.20 -11.87
CA ALA A 74 43.38 24.90 -11.23
C ALA A 74 42.13 24.06 -11.53
N CYS A 75 42.33 22.77 -11.84
CA CYS A 75 41.24 21.78 -11.92
C CYS A 75 41.18 20.99 -10.62
N ILE A 76 40.09 21.15 -9.88
CA ILE A 76 39.85 20.46 -8.62
C ILE A 76 38.87 19.32 -8.84
N LEU A 77 39.29 18.13 -8.41
CA LEU A 77 38.51 16.89 -8.39
C LEU A 77 38.76 16.18 -7.06
N SER A 78 37.70 15.65 -6.44
CA SER A 78 37.80 14.92 -5.17
C SER A 78 38.66 13.66 -5.30
N GLU A 79 39.30 13.24 -4.21
CA GLU A 79 40.16 12.05 -4.21
C GLU A 79 39.42 10.76 -4.59
N GLU A 80 38.17 10.62 -4.16
CA GLU A 80 37.30 9.50 -4.55
C GLU A 80 37.09 9.46 -6.07
N ASN A 81 36.84 10.61 -6.69
CA ASN A 81 36.61 10.68 -8.13
C ASN A 81 37.89 10.47 -8.94
N ARG A 82 39.06 10.80 -8.40
CA ARG A 82 40.37 10.53 -9.04
C ARG A 82 40.66 9.03 -9.22
N GLN A 83 39.93 8.15 -8.52
CA GLN A 83 40.07 6.71 -8.70
C GLN A 83 39.54 6.22 -10.06
N TRP A 84 38.70 7.03 -10.72
CA TRP A 84 38.05 6.62 -11.96
C TRP A 84 37.91 7.69 -13.03
N CYS A 85 38.06 8.97 -12.66
CA CYS A 85 38.06 10.12 -13.55
C CYS A 85 39.39 10.85 -13.43
N ASP A 86 40.12 10.99 -14.53
CA ASP A 86 41.32 11.81 -14.64
C ASP A 86 41.00 13.10 -15.41
N VAL A 87 41.56 14.22 -14.96
CA VAL A 87 41.35 15.53 -15.59
C VAL A 87 42.69 16.24 -15.76
N LYS A 88 42.93 16.72 -16.97
CA LYS A 88 44.11 17.52 -17.31
C LYS A 88 43.69 18.74 -18.10
N LEU A 89 44.26 19.89 -17.75
CA LEU A 89 44.10 21.12 -18.51
C LEU A 89 45.44 21.45 -19.16
N GLU A 90 45.53 21.28 -20.48
CA GLU A 90 46.75 21.55 -21.25
C GLU A 90 46.36 22.27 -22.55
N ASN A 91 47.09 23.33 -22.91
CA ASN A 91 46.88 24.09 -24.16
C ASN A 91 45.41 24.47 -24.39
N ASN A 92 44.77 25.05 -23.37
CA ASN A 92 43.35 25.44 -23.40
C ASN A 92 42.39 24.28 -23.70
N THR A 93 42.81 23.03 -23.46
CA THR A 93 41.98 21.85 -23.66
C THR A 93 41.83 21.11 -22.35
N LEU A 94 40.58 20.94 -21.91
CA LEU A 94 40.24 20.06 -20.80
C LEU A 94 40.12 18.63 -21.33
N ALA A 95 41.11 17.79 -21.01
CA ALA A 95 41.08 16.37 -21.28
C ALA A 95 40.52 15.63 -20.07
N VAL A 96 39.40 14.93 -20.25
CA VAL A 96 38.74 14.12 -19.24
C VAL A 96 38.80 12.66 -19.66
N SER A 97 39.32 11.79 -18.80
CA SER A 97 39.38 10.35 -19.03
C SER A 97 38.66 9.59 -17.94
N VAL A 98 37.81 8.63 -18.32
CA VAL A 98 36.95 7.87 -17.42
C VAL A 98 37.21 6.38 -17.62
N SER A 99 37.42 5.64 -16.53
CA SER A 99 37.59 4.19 -16.59
C SER A 99 36.27 3.46 -16.91
N PRO A 100 36.29 2.25 -17.48
CA PRO A 100 35.09 1.47 -17.71
C PRO A 100 34.34 1.17 -16.40
N SER A 101 33.01 1.22 -16.44
CA SER A 101 32.14 0.86 -15.32
C SER A 101 30.76 0.48 -15.82
N ALA A 102 30.19 -0.59 -15.26
CA ALA A 102 28.79 -0.93 -15.49
C ALA A 102 27.81 -0.06 -14.70
N PHE A 103 28.28 0.60 -13.63
CA PHE A 103 27.44 1.37 -12.72
C PHE A 103 27.48 2.86 -13.07
N ALA A 104 26.32 3.51 -12.95
CA ALA A 104 26.22 4.95 -13.11
C ALA A 104 26.97 5.69 -12.00
N ARG A 105 27.75 6.71 -12.36
CA ARG A 105 28.52 7.53 -11.41
C ARG A 105 28.77 8.92 -11.96
N SER A 106 28.93 9.89 -11.05
CA SER A 106 29.11 11.30 -11.40
C SER A 106 30.24 11.93 -10.60
N ALA A 107 30.96 12.85 -11.23
CA ALA A 107 31.98 13.67 -10.61
C ALA A 107 31.78 15.15 -10.96
N ALA A 108 32.16 16.04 -10.05
CA ALA A 108 32.22 17.47 -10.32
C ALA A 108 33.69 17.89 -10.46
N ILE A 109 34.05 18.46 -11.62
CA ILE A 109 35.33 19.13 -11.83
C ILE A 109 35.08 20.62 -11.61
N THR A 110 35.79 21.22 -10.66
CA THR A 110 35.74 22.66 -10.44
C THR A 110 36.98 23.30 -11.03
N LEU A 111 36.79 24.16 -12.04
CA LEU A 111 37.83 25.05 -12.55
C LEU A 111 37.85 26.30 -11.68
N VAL A 112 39.01 26.63 -11.13
CA VAL A 112 39.20 27.75 -10.20
C VAL A 112 40.31 28.64 -10.74
N TYR A 113 39.99 29.91 -10.99
CA TYR A 113 41.00 30.93 -11.27
C TYR A 113 41.40 31.68 -9.99
N ASP A 114 40.41 32.09 -9.19
CA ASP A 114 40.61 32.71 -7.88
C ASP A 114 39.44 32.40 -6.93
N LYS A 115 39.35 33.14 -5.81
CA LYS A 115 38.30 32.92 -4.80
C LYS A 115 36.87 33.17 -5.31
N ASP A 116 36.70 34.09 -6.26
CA ASP A 116 35.43 34.59 -6.75
C ASP A 116 35.07 33.96 -8.12
N HIS A 117 36.04 33.46 -8.87
CA HIS A 117 35.86 32.89 -10.22
C HIS A 117 36.01 31.36 -10.21
N LYS A 118 34.86 30.68 -10.19
CA LYS A 118 34.74 29.22 -10.21
C LYS A 118 33.69 28.78 -11.20
N SER A 119 34.01 27.76 -11.98
CA SER A 119 33.08 27.11 -12.91
C SER A 119 33.11 25.61 -12.69
N VAL A 120 31.94 24.97 -12.73
CA VAL A 120 31.79 23.53 -12.48
C VAL A 120 31.32 22.84 -13.75
N VAL A 121 31.97 21.73 -14.09
CA VAL A 121 31.49 20.79 -15.11
C VAL A 121 31.29 19.43 -14.46
N TYR A 122 30.17 18.78 -14.77
CA TYR A 122 29.86 17.45 -14.27
C TYR A 122 30.28 16.38 -15.28
N VAL A 123 31.05 15.40 -14.83
CA VAL A 123 31.36 14.20 -15.61
C VAL A 123 30.40 13.10 -15.16
N ASN A 124 29.62 12.58 -16.09
CA ASN A 124 28.65 11.53 -15.84
C ASN A 124 29.02 10.30 -16.65
N GLN A 125 29.20 9.17 -15.99
CA GLN A 125 29.25 7.88 -16.66
C GLN A 125 27.92 7.19 -16.44
N LYS A 126 27.19 6.95 -17.53
CA LYS A 126 25.91 6.26 -17.52
C LYS A 126 26.12 4.74 -17.57
N SER A 127 25.17 4.00 -16.99
CA SER A 127 25.07 2.54 -17.14
C SER A 127 24.48 2.18 -18.52
N ASP A 128 24.97 2.79 -19.59
CA ASP A 128 24.44 2.64 -20.94
C ASP A 128 25.15 1.49 -21.68
N PHE A 129 24.43 0.39 -21.89
CA PHE A 129 24.89 -0.78 -22.64
C PHE A 129 24.34 -0.83 -24.08
N SER A 130 23.84 0.28 -24.62
CA SER A 130 23.26 0.34 -25.95
C SER A 130 24.21 -0.06 -27.06
N GLU A 131 25.53 -0.10 -26.85
CA GLU A 131 26.48 -0.67 -27.82
C GLU A 131 26.28 -2.17 -28.04
N TYR A 132 25.79 -2.90 -27.03
CA TYR A 132 25.72 -4.36 -27.03
C TYR A 132 24.29 -4.91 -27.08
N PHE A 133 23.33 -4.22 -26.45
CA PHE A 133 21.94 -4.69 -26.32
C PHE A 133 20.98 -3.85 -27.17
N THR A 134 19.83 -4.43 -27.51
CA THR A 134 18.82 -3.81 -28.37
C THR A 134 18.16 -2.58 -27.72
N ASP A 135 17.99 -2.63 -26.40
CA ASP A 135 17.32 -1.60 -25.61
C ASP A 135 17.80 -1.63 -24.14
N GLU A 136 17.22 -0.75 -23.33
CA GLU A 136 17.55 -0.53 -21.93
C GLU A 136 17.21 -1.73 -21.03
N SER A 137 16.41 -2.71 -21.45
CA SER A 137 16.18 -3.91 -20.64
C SER A 137 17.43 -4.79 -20.54
N CYS A 138 18.41 -4.62 -21.44
CA CYS A 138 19.54 -5.53 -21.60
C CYS A 138 19.11 -7.00 -21.74
N SER A 139 17.93 -7.26 -22.31
CA SER A 139 17.34 -8.61 -22.43
C SER A 139 17.56 -9.28 -23.78
N GLU A 140 18.07 -8.55 -24.78
CA GLU A 140 18.42 -9.08 -26.09
C GLU A 140 19.69 -8.39 -26.62
N LEU A 141 20.57 -9.15 -27.28
CA LEU A 141 21.78 -8.62 -27.90
C LEU A 141 21.48 -8.03 -29.28
N LYS A 142 22.22 -6.99 -29.65
CA LYS A 142 22.23 -6.51 -31.04
C LYS A 142 22.69 -7.61 -32.00
N ALA A 143 22.12 -7.60 -33.20
CA ALA A 143 22.51 -8.52 -34.25
C ALA A 143 24.00 -8.36 -34.60
N GLY A 144 24.73 -9.48 -34.65
CA GLY A 144 26.13 -9.50 -35.07
C GLY A 144 27.17 -9.34 -33.96
N ILE A 145 26.77 -9.16 -32.70
CA ILE A 145 27.70 -9.06 -31.57
C ILE A 145 28.60 -10.30 -31.46
N THR A 146 29.90 -10.08 -31.59
CA THR A 146 30.96 -11.10 -31.54
C THR A 146 31.37 -11.45 -30.11
N ASP A 147 32.04 -12.58 -29.91
CA ASP A 147 32.52 -12.95 -28.57
C ASP A 147 33.60 -11.99 -28.06
N ALA A 148 34.41 -11.43 -28.96
CA ALA A 148 35.40 -10.41 -28.63
C ALA A 148 34.75 -9.09 -28.18
N GLU A 149 33.62 -8.71 -28.77
CA GLU A 149 32.85 -7.54 -28.29
C GLU A 149 32.21 -7.81 -26.93
N ILE A 150 31.71 -9.03 -26.70
CA ILE A 150 31.22 -9.45 -25.38
C ILE A 150 32.34 -9.37 -24.33
N ASP A 151 33.57 -9.78 -24.66
CA ASP A 151 34.71 -9.70 -23.74
C ASP A 151 35.00 -8.27 -23.26
N ASN A 152 34.64 -7.27 -24.06
CA ASN A 152 34.80 -5.85 -23.74
C ASN A 152 33.66 -5.29 -22.88
N ILE A 153 32.55 -6.00 -22.67
CA ILE A 153 31.46 -5.51 -21.82
C ILE A 153 31.99 -5.30 -20.39
N PRO A 154 31.85 -4.09 -19.84
CA PRO A 154 32.24 -3.80 -18.47
C PRO A 154 31.36 -4.58 -17.49
N HIS A 155 31.98 -5.17 -16.47
CA HIS A 155 31.37 -6.05 -15.45
C HIS A 155 31.09 -7.50 -15.88
N GLU A 156 31.52 -8.43 -15.03
CA GLU A 156 31.46 -9.88 -15.28
C GLU A 156 30.04 -10.39 -15.48
N LYS A 157 29.09 -9.97 -14.63
CA LYS A 157 27.70 -10.43 -14.75
C LYS A 157 27.01 -10.02 -16.04
N MET A 158 27.35 -8.86 -16.60
CA MET A 158 26.79 -8.43 -17.88
C MET A 158 27.42 -9.18 -19.05
N ARG A 159 28.71 -9.55 -18.96
CA ARG A 159 29.34 -10.47 -19.91
C ARG A 159 28.70 -11.84 -19.89
N GLU A 160 28.48 -12.39 -18.70
CA GLU A 160 27.82 -13.69 -18.50
C GLU A 160 26.41 -13.66 -19.11
N LEU A 161 25.63 -12.62 -18.82
CA LEU A 161 24.31 -12.40 -19.41
C LEU A 161 24.36 -12.39 -20.95
N ALA A 162 25.26 -11.59 -21.53
CA ALA A 162 25.42 -11.52 -22.98
C ALA A 162 25.74 -12.89 -23.61
N ARG A 163 26.60 -13.70 -22.96
CA ARG A 163 26.90 -15.06 -23.44
C ARG A 163 25.68 -15.99 -23.39
N GLU A 164 24.91 -15.97 -22.30
CA GLU A 164 23.73 -16.82 -22.17
C GLU A 164 22.60 -16.40 -23.13
N LEU A 165 22.44 -15.10 -23.37
CA LEU A 165 21.54 -14.58 -24.41
C LEU A 165 21.97 -15.02 -25.80
N LYS A 166 23.26 -14.86 -26.14
CA LYS A 166 23.80 -15.33 -27.42
C LYS A 166 23.64 -16.83 -27.63
N ALA A 167 23.75 -17.62 -26.55
CA ALA A 167 23.56 -19.06 -26.57
C ALA A 167 22.08 -19.50 -26.58
N GLY A 168 21.12 -18.58 -26.41
CA GLY A 168 19.69 -18.89 -26.32
C GLY A 168 19.30 -19.68 -25.06
N ARG A 169 20.07 -19.55 -23.97
CA ARG A 169 19.89 -20.30 -22.71
C ARG A 169 19.33 -19.46 -21.56
N TYR A 170 19.03 -18.20 -21.80
CA TYR A 170 18.52 -17.29 -20.78
C TYR A 170 17.01 -17.08 -20.91
N THR A 171 16.25 -17.55 -19.91
CA THR A 171 14.80 -17.30 -19.84
C THR A 171 14.53 -15.93 -19.21
N THR A 172 13.76 -15.10 -19.92
CA THR A 172 13.42 -13.73 -19.50
C THR A 172 12.11 -13.64 -18.71
N GLU A 173 11.23 -14.65 -18.78
CA GLU A 173 9.97 -14.66 -18.03
C GLU A 173 10.24 -14.42 -16.53
N PHE A 174 9.51 -13.44 -15.95
CA PHE A 174 9.69 -12.88 -14.60
C PHE A 174 10.98 -12.07 -14.35
N ARG A 175 12.08 -12.39 -15.02
CA ARG A 175 13.33 -11.63 -14.88
C ARG A 175 13.28 -10.27 -15.53
N VAL A 176 12.54 -10.13 -16.63
CA VAL A 176 12.39 -8.89 -17.41
C VAL A 176 10.91 -8.55 -17.48
N ALA A 177 10.54 -7.37 -17.01
CA ALA A 177 9.16 -6.90 -17.06
C ALA A 177 9.06 -5.37 -17.05
N GLU A 178 7.91 -4.90 -17.53
CA GLU A 178 7.46 -3.52 -17.40
C GLU A 178 6.57 -3.39 -16.16
N TYR A 179 6.80 -2.33 -15.37
CA TYR A 179 6.11 -2.06 -14.11
C TYR A 179 5.39 -0.73 -14.19
N ARG A 180 4.08 -0.80 -14.42
CA ARG A 180 3.19 0.37 -14.47
C ARG A 180 3.16 1.10 -13.12
N PRO A 181 2.81 2.40 -13.12
CA PRO A 181 2.55 3.11 -11.89
C PRO A 181 1.24 2.64 -11.25
N TYR A 182 1.18 2.75 -9.93
CA TYR A 182 -0.05 2.69 -9.14
C TYR A 182 -0.17 3.97 -8.31
N GLN A 183 -1.38 4.47 -8.09
CA GLN A 183 -1.54 5.59 -7.17
C GLN A 183 -1.07 5.16 -5.77
N HIS A 184 -0.42 6.05 -5.02
CA HIS A 184 -0.06 5.77 -3.65
C HIS A 184 -1.34 5.57 -2.81
N PRO A 185 -1.50 4.45 -2.07
CA PRO A 185 -2.77 4.05 -1.45
C PRO A 185 -3.24 5.02 -0.34
N SER A 186 -2.35 5.90 0.16
CA SER A 186 -2.74 6.94 1.13
C SER A 186 -3.75 7.93 0.56
N ILE A 187 -3.76 8.16 -0.75
CA ILE A 187 -4.65 9.16 -1.37
C ILE A 187 -6.09 8.69 -1.28
N MET A 188 -6.36 7.47 -1.73
CA MET A 188 -7.71 6.90 -1.67
C MET A 188 -8.14 6.62 -0.22
N ALA A 189 -7.22 6.19 0.64
CA ALA A 189 -7.51 6.03 2.07
C ALA A 189 -7.96 7.34 2.72
N ALA A 190 -7.26 8.44 2.46
CA ALA A 190 -7.64 9.76 2.96
C ALA A 190 -8.97 10.24 2.36
N LYS A 191 -9.15 10.11 1.04
CA LYS A 191 -10.38 10.48 0.32
C LYS A 191 -11.61 9.71 0.82
N ASN A 192 -11.41 8.44 1.17
CA ASN A 192 -12.50 7.54 1.60
C ASN A 192 -12.64 7.45 3.12
N LYS A 193 -11.74 8.08 3.89
CA LYS A 193 -11.67 7.98 5.36
C LYS A 193 -11.53 6.53 5.86
N THR A 194 -10.72 5.71 5.20
CA THR A 194 -10.50 4.28 5.50
C THR A 194 -9.01 3.97 5.75
N GLY A 195 -8.66 2.69 5.92
CA GLY A 195 -7.28 2.22 5.88
C GLY A 195 -6.70 2.20 4.45
N LYS A 196 -5.38 2.08 4.36
CA LYS A 196 -4.65 1.99 3.08
C LYS A 196 -4.79 0.59 2.47
N TYR A 197 -4.95 0.52 1.15
CA TYR A 197 -4.81 -0.72 0.37
C TYR A 197 -3.34 -1.00 0.07
N SER A 198 -3.04 -2.08 -0.67
CA SER A 198 -1.68 -2.60 -0.83
C SER A 198 -0.69 -1.61 -1.46
N LEU A 199 0.59 -1.82 -1.14
CA LEU A 199 1.74 -1.25 -1.86
C LEU A 199 2.41 -2.28 -2.79
N ARG A 200 1.93 -3.53 -2.80
CA ARG A 200 2.57 -4.69 -3.44
C ARG A 200 1.92 -5.09 -4.77
N ASP A 201 1.22 -4.16 -5.44
CA ASP A 201 0.53 -4.42 -6.71
C ASP A 201 1.44 -4.83 -7.89
N ASN A 202 2.76 -4.73 -7.73
CA ASN A 202 3.80 -5.06 -8.72
C ASN A 202 4.71 -6.20 -8.19
N PRO A 203 4.22 -7.44 -8.04
CA PRO A 203 5.09 -8.58 -7.75
C PRO A 203 6.03 -8.84 -8.93
N THR A 204 7.27 -9.19 -8.63
CA THR A 204 8.28 -9.47 -9.66
C THR A 204 8.29 -10.94 -10.09
N GLY A 205 7.84 -11.84 -9.19
CA GLY A 205 8.06 -13.28 -9.34
C GLY A 205 9.50 -13.70 -9.07
N ILE A 206 10.32 -12.80 -8.50
CA ILE A 206 11.69 -13.07 -8.06
C ILE A 206 11.71 -13.14 -6.53
N TYR A 207 12.54 -14.02 -5.98
CA TYR A 207 12.83 -14.08 -4.56
C TYR A 207 14.34 -13.94 -4.31
N ALA A 208 14.70 -13.58 -3.09
CA ALA A 208 16.08 -13.52 -2.64
C ALA A 208 16.28 -14.33 -1.36
N GLU A 209 17.51 -14.78 -1.14
CA GLU A 209 18.01 -15.19 0.17
C GLU A 209 18.74 -14.03 0.84
N LYS A 210 18.80 -14.05 2.17
CA LYS A 210 19.58 -13.06 2.91
C LYS A 210 21.06 -13.13 2.49
N ASP A 211 21.67 -11.95 2.37
CA ASP A 211 23.05 -11.73 1.94
C ASP A 211 23.33 -12.09 0.46
N GLU A 212 22.30 -12.42 -0.33
CA GLU A 212 22.40 -12.64 -1.77
C GLU A 212 22.71 -11.33 -2.52
N GLU A 213 23.63 -11.39 -3.47
CA GLU A 213 23.88 -10.28 -4.39
C GLU A 213 22.90 -10.32 -5.56
N LEU A 214 22.07 -9.28 -5.67
CA LEU A 214 21.14 -9.05 -6.76
C LEU A 214 21.68 -7.96 -7.68
N TYR A 215 21.58 -8.22 -8.99
CA TYR A 215 21.88 -7.24 -10.03
C TYR A 215 20.58 -6.87 -10.74
N ILE A 216 20.19 -5.60 -10.64
CA ILE A 216 18.91 -5.11 -11.13
C ILE A 216 19.17 -3.95 -12.07
N TYR A 217 18.91 -4.14 -13.35
CA TYR A 217 18.95 -3.06 -14.32
C TYR A 217 17.58 -2.38 -14.36
N LEU A 218 17.54 -1.07 -14.13
CA LEU A 218 16.33 -0.26 -14.17
C LEU A 218 16.40 0.71 -15.37
N GLY A 219 15.46 0.58 -16.30
CA GLY A 219 15.38 1.41 -17.51
C GLY A 219 14.05 2.14 -17.65
N ASN A 220 13.93 2.92 -18.71
CA ASN A 220 12.74 3.70 -19.07
C ASN A 220 12.25 4.60 -17.91
N MET A 221 13.19 5.27 -17.25
CA MET A 221 12.90 6.12 -16.09
C MET A 221 12.26 7.43 -16.54
N TYR A 222 11.07 7.73 -16.03
CA TYR A 222 10.42 9.03 -16.23
C TYR A 222 11.01 10.10 -15.28
N GLU A 223 10.86 11.37 -15.65
CA GLU A 223 11.38 12.48 -14.85
C GLU A 223 10.78 12.47 -13.43
N GLY A 224 11.65 12.51 -12.43
CA GLY A 224 11.27 12.51 -11.01
C GLY A 224 10.89 11.13 -10.44
N ALA A 225 10.98 10.05 -11.22
CA ALA A 225 10.67 8.70 -10.76
C ALA A 225 11.43 8.32 -9.48
N GLN A 226 10.70 7.81 -8.48
CA GLN A 226 11.24 7.28 -7.24
C GLN A 226 10.92 5.80 -7.17
N ILE A 227 11.81 4.98 -7.73
CA ILE A 227 11.63 3.53 -7.80
C ILE A 227 12.38 2.86 -6.65
N SER A 228 11.72 1.92 -6.00
CA SER A 228 12.31 1.07 -4.97
C SER A 228 11.88 -0.37 -5.18
N ILE A 229 12.55 -1.30 -4.52
CA ILE A 229 12.03 -2.65 -4.31
C ILE A 229 11.71 -2.86 -2.83
N ILE A 230 10.74 -3.74 -2.56
CA ILE A 230 10.53 -4.34 -1.24
C ILE A 230 10.92 -5.80 -1.33
N ILE A 231 11.73 -6.28 -0.38
CA ILE A 231 11.90 -7.71 -0.10
C ILE A 231 11.04 -8.05 1.12
N GLN A 232 10.22 -9.10 1.04
CA GLN A 232 9.23 -9.48 2.07
C GLN A 232 9.42 -10.93 2.50
N ASP A 233 9.76 -11.16 3.78
CA ASP A 233 9.88 -12.49 4.37
C ASP A 233 8.81 -12.69 5.44
N LEU A 234 7.81 -13.49 5.09
CA LEU A 234 6.64 -13.75 5.93
C LEU A 234 6.96 -14.61 7.16
N ASN A 235 8.14 -15.24 7.25
CA ASN A 235 8.54 -15.98 8.46
C ASN A 235 8.68 -15.06 9.69
N GLY A 236 9.05 -13.79 9.46
CA GLY A 236 9.04 -12.74 10.47
C GLY A 236 7.73 -11.94 10.53
N GLY A 237 6.70 -12.40 9.80
CA GLY A 237 5.40 -11.75 9.65
C GLY A 237 5.42 -10.61 8.63
N TYR A 238 4.25 -10.01 8.37
CA TYR A 238 4.09 -9.00 7.32
C TYR A 238 5.00 -7.76 7.52
N ASN A 239 5.31 -7.40 8.76
CA ASN A 239 6.18 -6.26 9.05
C ASN A 239 7.68 -6.56 8.82
N ASN A 240 8.06 -7.82 8.57
CA ASN A 240 9.43 -8.20 8.24
C ASN A 240 9.71 -7.98 6.74
N SER A 241 9.93 -6.72 6.39
CA SER A 241 10.28 -6.30 5.03
C SER A 241 11.38 -5.25 5.03
N GLN A 242 12.09 -5.11 3.90
CA GLN A 242 13.11 -4.08 3.70
C GLN A 242 12.90 -3.40 2.35
N THR A 243 12.95 -2.07 2.34
CA THR A 243 12.78 -1.24 1.15
C THR A 243 14.14 -0.70 0.69
N ILE A 244 14.42 -0.80 -0.60
CA ILE A 244 15.72 -0.43 -1.18
C ILE A 244 15.47 0.43 -2.42
N ALA A 245 15.95 1.67 -2.39
CA ALA A 245 15.86 2.58 -3.54
C ALA A 245 16.76 2.12 -4.68
N LEU A 246 16.23 2.18 -5.89
CA LEU A 246 16.97 1.91 -7.12
C LEU A 246 17.27 3.21 -7.86
N LYS A 247 18.34 3.20 -8.65
CA LYS A 247 18.67 4.26 -9.60
C LYS A 247 18.54 3.73 -11.02
N GLU A 248 18.38 4.64 -11.98
CA GLU A 248 18.48 4.31 -13.40
C GLU A 248 19.80 3.58 -13.70
N GLY A 249 19.74 2.55 -14.54
CA GLY A 249 20.86 1.69 -14.87
C GLY A 249 21.02 0.46 -13.96
N LEU A 250 22.20 -0.15 -14.00
CA LEU A 250 22.54 -1.32 -13.19
C LEU A 250 22.70 -0.95 -11.71
N ASN A 251 21.98 -1.66 -10.85
CA ASN A 251 22.09 -1.59 -9.39
C ASN A 251 22.67 -2.91 -8.88
N ARG A 252 23.58 -2.83 -7.89
CA ARG A 252 24.01 -3.97 -7.08
C ARG A 252 23.40 -3.84 -5.69
N VAL A 253 22.59 -4.81 -5.32
CA VAL A 253 21.89 -4.87 -4.03
C VAL A 253 22.34 -6.12 -3.28
N VAL A 254 22.75 -5.98 -2.03
CA VAL A 254 22.94 -7.13 -1.13
C VAL A 254 21.66 -7.27 -0.32
N ALA A 255 20.95 -8.38 -0.48
CA ALA A 255 19.64 -8.58 0.12
C ALA A 255 19.73 -8.62 1.66
N PRO A 256 19.17 -7.64 2.39
CA PRO A 256 19.30 -7.57 3.85
C PRO A 256 18.49 -8.66 4.59
N ILE A 257 17.48 -9.20 3.91
CA ILE A 257 16.61 -10.31 4.34
C ILE A 257 16.30 -11.17 3.11
N GLY A 258 15.81 -12.39 3.32
CA GLY A 258 15.22 -13.18 2.24
C GLY A 258 13.81 -12.72 1.90
N GLY A 259 13.17 -13.36 0.91
CA GLY A 259 11.75 -13.13 0.62
C GLY A 259 11.40 -12.84 -0.83
N LEU A 260 10.10 -12.72 -1.09
CA LEU A 260 9.56 -12.29 -2.38
C LEU A 260 9.86 -10.80 -2.62
N ILE A 261 10.15 -10.44 -3.88
CA ILE A 261 10.50 -9.08 -4.29
C ILE A 261 9.33 -8.40 -5.02
N TYR A 262 9.04 -7.16 -4.66
CA TYR A 262 8.04 -6.30 -5.30
C TYR A 262 8.70 -5.00 -5.76
N LEU A 263 8.31 -4.47 -6.92
CA LEU A 263 8.79 -3.18 -7.40
C LEU A 263 7.78 -2.07 -7.08
N LEU A 264 8.21 -1.07 -6.33
CA LEU A 264 7.41 0.10 -5.99
C LEU A 264 7.55 1.17 -7.07
N ASN A 265 6.49 1.34 -7.85
CA ASN A 265 6.30 2.47 -8.75
C ASN A 265 4.99 3.16 -8.34
N ASN A 266 5.03 3.86 -7.20
CA ASN A 266 3.87 4.55 -6.66
C ASN A 266 3.93 6.04 -7.01
N VAL A 267 2.81 6.59 -7.45
CA VAL A 267 2.69 7.99 -7.88
C VAL A 267 1.52 8.69 -7.19
N GLU A 268 1.50 10.02 -7.20
CA GLU A 268 0.39 10.77 -6.60
C GLU A 268 -0.82 10.87 -7.56
N GLU A 269 -0.59 10.78 -8.87
CA GLU A 269 -1.66 10.88 -9.86
C GLU A 269 -2.69 9.76 -9.73
N ASN A 270 -3.93 10.07 -10.11
CA ASN A 270 -4.99 9.07 -10.20
C ASN A 270 -4.72 8.12 -11.37
N ILE A 271 -4.13 6.97 -11.07
CA ILE A 271 -3.97 5.86 -12.01
C ILE A 271 -4.97 4.76 -11.63
N PRO A 272 -6.07 4.57 -12.38
CA PRO A 272 -7.06 3.55 -12.09
C PRO A 272 -6.44 2.15 -11.99
N LEU A 273 -6.94 1.33 -11.05
CA LEU A 273 -6.50 -0.07 -10.92
C LEU A 273 -6.70 -0.82 -12.26
N LEU A 274 -7.91 -0.72 -12.82
CA LEU A 274 -8.27 -1.29 -14.11
C LEU A 274 -8.13 -0.23 -15.21
N LEU A 275 -7.22 -0.45 -16.16
CA LEU A 275 -6.93 0.49 -17.26
C LEU A 275 -7.88 0.29 -18.43
N GLU A 276 -9.16 0.61 -18.22
CA GLU A 276 -10.22 0.36 -19.19
C GLU A 276 -10.33 1.46 -20.26
N THR A 277 -9.91 2.68 -19.94
CA THR A 277 -9.92 3.82 -20.88
C THR A 277 -8.55 4.04 -21.52
N GLU A 278 -8.52 4.59 -22.74
CA GLU A 278 -7.28 4.94 -23.42
C GLU A 278 -6.47 6.00 -22.65
N ASP A 279 -7.14 6.95 -21.99
CA ASP A 279 -6.47 7.95 -21.15
C ASP A 279 -5.78 7.29 -19.94
N ALA A 280 -6.42 6.32 -19.29
CA ALA A 280 -5.82 5.59 -18.19
C ALA A 280 -4.62 4.76 -18.65
N LYS A 281 -4.74 4.07 -19.81
CA LYS A 281 -3.63 3.32 -20.41
C LYS A 281 -2.45 4.23 -20.74
N LYS A 282 -2.71 5.39 -21.35
CA LYS A 282 -1.68 6.38 -21.69
C LYS A 282 -1.00 6.96 -20.44
N ALA A 283 -1.77 7.29 -19.42
CA ALA A 283 -1.25 7.80 -18.15
C ALA A 283 -0.35 6.76 -17.45
N ALA A 284 -0.75 5.49 -17.44
CA ALA A 284 0.06 4.40 -16.92
C ALA A 284 1.33 4.19 -17.76
N ALA A 285 1.21 4.12 -19.09
CA ALA A 285 2.34 3.91 -19.99
C ALA A 285 3.41 5.02 -19.86
N ALA A 286 2.98 6.28 -19.69
CA ALA A 286 3.88 7.42 -19.56
C ALA A 286 4.80 7.38 -18.32
N LYS A 287 4.47 6.56 -17.31
CA LYS A 287 5.27 6.38 -16.09
C LYS A 287 5.57 4.92 -15.80
N THR A 288 5.47 4.06 -16.81
CA THR A 288 5.89 2.66 -16.70
C THR A 288 7.40 2.58 -16.78
N VAL A 289 8.02 1.79 -15.91
CA VAL A 289 9.48 1.58 -15.89
C VAL A 289 9.80 0.13 -16.23
N SER A 290 10.95 -0.12 -16.83
CA SER A 290 11.41 -1.47 -17.14
C SER A 290 12.42 -1.93 -16.08
N ALA A 291 12.33 -3.19 -15.66
CA ALA A 291 13.34 -3.76 -14.78
C ALA A 291 13.76 -5.15 -15.23
N HIS A 292 15.07 -5.39 -15.18
CA HIS A 292 15.71 -6.66 -15.43
C HIS A 292 16.47 -7.14 -14.19
N PHE A 293 15.95 -8.16 -13.52
CA PHE A 293 16.61 -8.89 -12.45
C PHE A 293 17.59 -9.91 -13.05
N VAL A 294 18.81 -9.45 -13.32
CA VAL A 294 19.86 -10.21 -14.02
C VAL A 294 20.21 -11.46 -13.22
N PHE A 295 19.92 -12.64 -13.78
CA PHE A 295 20.02 -13.95 -13.12
C PHE A 295 19.22 -14.11 -11.82
N GLY A 296 18.20 -13.26 -11.58
CA GLY A 296 17.34 -13.38 -10.42
C GLY A 296 16.73 -14.78 -10.28
N LYS A 297 16.61 -15.27 -9.04
CA LYS A 297 15.98 -16.56 -8.74
C LYS A 297 14.47 -16.44 -8.97
N VAL A 298 13.99 -17.18 -9.97
CA VAL A 298 12.58 -17.14 -10.37
C VAL A 298 11.75 -18.01 -9.43
N ASN A 299 10.72 -17.43 -8.86
CA ASN A 299 9.59 -18.12 -8.22
C ASN A 299 8.36 -18.15 -9.12
N GLY A 300 8.14 -17.07 -9.87
CA GLY A 300 6.90 -16.81 -10.60
C GLY A 300 5.81 -16.15 -9.75
N TYR A 301 4.76 -15.70 -10.42
CA TYR A 301 3.50 -15.25 -9.83
C TYR A 301 2.37 -15.52 -10.81
N PHE A 302 1.12 -15.62 -10.33
CA PHE A 302 -0.06 -15.71 -11.19
C PHE A 302 -0.79 -14.37 -11.26
N ASP A 303 -1.33 -14.03 -12.42
CA ASP A 303 -2.10 -12.80 -12.64
C ASP A 303 -3.21 -13.17 -13.62
N ILE A 304 -4.46 -12.94 -13.22
CA ILE A 304 -5.64 -13.34 -13.98
C ILE A 304 -5.69 -12.68 -15.37
N ARG A 305 -5.23 -11.44 -15.50
CA ARG A 305 -5.25 -10.69 -16.77
C ARG A 305 -4.11 -11.11 -17.70
N LYS A 306 -2.98 -11.56 -17.15
CA LYS A 306 -1.82 -12.02 -17.91
C LYS A 306 -1.89 -13.50 -18.27
N HIS A 307 -2.08 -14.37 -17.28
CA HIS A 307 -1.91 -15.82 -17.39
C HIS A 307 -3.23 -16.56 -17.68
N LYS A 308 -4.37 -16.02 -17.21
CA LYS A 308 -5.77 -16.35 -17.58
C LYS A 308 -6.28 -17.78 -17.32
N THR A 309 -5.42 -18.79 -17.31
CA THR A 309 -5.82 -20.20 -17.39
C THR A 309 -5.33 -21.00 -16.18
N GLN A 310 -6.11 -22.02 -15.82
CA GLN A 310 -5.76 -22.95 -14.75
C GLN A 310 -4.50 -23.76 -15.10
N GLU A 311 -4.30 -24.10 -16.38
CA GLU A 311 -3.13 -24.83 -16.85
C GLU A 311 -1.85 -24.02 -16.64
N LYS A 312 -1.86 -22.72 -16.97
CA LYS A 312 -0.71 -21.84 -16.71
C LYS A 312 -0.46 -21.64 -15.22
N TRP A 313 -1.52 -21.61 -14.40
CA TRP A 313 -1.36 -21.62 -12.95
C TRP A 313 -0.62 -22.87 -12.46
N VAL A 314 -1.06 -24.06 -12.88
CA VAL A 314 -0.41 -25.32 -12.52
C VAL A 314 1.06 -25.32 -12.95
N GLU A 315 1.36 -24.86 -14.16
CA GLU A 315 2.74 -24.73 -14.65
C GLU A 315 3.60 -23.83 -13.76
N ILE A 316 3.11 -22.63 -13.42
CA ILE A 316 3.85 -21.69 -12.55
C ILE A 316 4.04 -22.30 -11.15
N LEU A 317 2.97 -22.82 -10.56
CA LEU A 317 2.99 -23.37 -9.20
C LEU A 317 3.95 -24.56 -9.05
N MET A 318 4.04 -25.41 -10.07
CA MET A 318 4.94 -26.58 -10.04
C MET A 318 6.42 -26.20 -10.17
N ASN A 319 6.72 -25.04 -10.74
CA ASN A 319 8.08 -24.53 -10.90
C ASN A 319 8.51 -23.54 -9.80
N ALA A 320 7.61 -23.17 -8.88
CA ALA A 320 7.89 -22.27 -7.77
C ALA A 320 8.74 -22.96 -6.69
N PRO A 321 10.02 -22.58 -6.49
CA PRO A 321 10.89 -23.20 -5.50
C PRO A 321 10.85 -22.50 -4.13
N TYR A 322 10.30 -21.28 -4.04
CA TYR A 322 10.11 -20.58 -2.77
C TYR A 322 8.82 -21.04 -2.08
N GLN A 323 8.76 -20.86 -0.76
CA GLN A 323 7.64 -21.36 0.05
C GLN A 323 6.30 -20.65 -0.20
N ASP A 324 6.35 -19.39 -0.65
CA ASP A 324 5.18 -18.52 -0.82
C ASP A 324 5.10 -18.03 -2.27
N ILE A 325 3.90 -17.74 -2.77
CA ILE A 325 3.67 -17.25 -4.14
C ILE A 325 2.56 -16.20 -4.18
N ASP A 326 2.70 -15.24 -5.10
CA ASP A 326 1.73 -14.19 -5.38
C ASP A 326 0.70 -14.61 -6.44
N VAL A 327 -0.55 -14.26 -6.18
CA VAL A 327 -1.70 -14.47 -7.07
C VAL A 327 -2.50 -13.17 -7.14
N LEU A 328 -2.63 -12.60 -8.34
CA LEU A 328 -3.33 -11.35 -8.59
C LEU A 328 -4.67 -11.57 -9.30
N GLY A 329 -5.74 -11.06 -8.68
CA GLY A 329 -7.03 -10.80 -9.30
C GLY A 329 -7.14 -9.40 -9.88
N ASP A 330 -8.36 -8.96 -10.12
CA ASP A 330 -8.67 -7.58 -10.51
C ASP A 330 -8.67 -6.63 -9.31
N TYR A 331 -9.18 -7.07 -8.17
CA TYR A 331 -9.32 -6.26 -6.94
C TYR A 331 -8.56 -6.83 -5.74
N SER A 332 -8.13 -8.09 -5.83
CA SER A 332 -7.46 -8.83 -4.76
C SER A 332 -6.04 -9.26 -5.14
N HIS A 333 -5.16 -9.28 -4.14
CA HIS A 333 -3.82 -9.85 -4.20
C HIS A 333 -3.72 -10.87 -3.08
N ILE A 334 -3.41 -12.13 -3.40
CA ILE A 334 -3.22 -13.20 -2.41
C ILE A 334 -1.73 -13.57 -2.41
N THR A 335 -1.09 -13.57 -1.25
CA THR A 335 0.22 -14.19 -1.05
C THR A 335 0.05 -15.35 -0.09
N TRP A 336 0.29 -16.56 -0.58
CA TRP A 336 0.02 -17.78 0.18
C TRP A 336 1.06 -18.87 -0.05
N ASN A 337 0.99 -19.92 0.77
CA ASN A 337 1.93 -21.03 0.75
C ASN A 337 1.76 -21.90 -0.50
N VAL A 338 2.88 -22.17 -1.18
CA VAL A 338 2.96 -22.97 -2.41
C VAL A 338 2.48 -24.41 -2.18
N GLU A 339 2.86 -25.04 -1.08
CA GLU A 339 2.47 -26.43 -0.80
C GLU A 339 0.96 -26.54 -0.52
N GLN A 340 0.38 -25.56 0.16
CA GLN A 340 -1.08 -25.52 0.37
C GLN A 340 -1.85 -25.34 -0.93
N PHE A 341 -1.36 -24.50 -1.85
CA PHE A 341 -1.93 -24.39 -3.19
C PHE A 341 -1.78 -25.66 -4.04
N LYS A 342 -0.75 -26.48 -3.79
CA LYS A 342 -0.63 -27.82 -4.38
C LYS A 342 -1.60 -28.84 -3.78
N GLY A 343 -2.36 -28.47 -2.76
CA GLY A 343 -3.29 -29.35 -2.04
C GLY A 343 -2.65 -30.10 -0.87
N ASN A 344 -1.46 -29.71 -0.42
CA ASN A 344 -0.81 -30.32 0.73
C ASN A 344 -1.21 -29.60 2.02
N ASN A 345 -1.54 -30.34 3.07
CA ASN A 345 -1.93 -29.80 4.38
C ASN A 345 -3.18 -28.89 4.34
N VAL A 346 -4.12 -29.18 3.44
CA VAL A 346 -5.44 -28.53 3.36
C VAL A 346 -6.50 -29.62 3.44
N GLN A 347 -7.15 -29.78 4.59
CA GLN A 347 -8.04 -30.92 4.83
C GLN A 347 -9.19 -31.01 3.83
N SER A 348 -9.83 -29.87 3.54
CA SER A 348 -10.93 -29.79 2.57
C SER A 348 -10.51 -29.89 1.10
N ASN A 349 -9.21 -29.89 0.77
CA ASN A 349 -8.72 -29.96 -0.62
C ASN A 349 -7.48 -30.87 -0.76
N GLN A 350 -7.38 -31.88 0.10
CA GLN A 350 -6.17 -32.68 0.22
C GLN A 350 -5.89 -33.44 -1.09
N GLY A 351 -4.69 -33.24 -1.65
CA GLY A 351 -4.25 -33.88 -2.89
C GLY A 351 -4.81 -33.26 -4.18
N HIS A 352 -5.51 -32.14 -4.08
CA HIS A 352 -6.05 -31.41 -5.22
C HIS A 352 -5.39 -30.04 -5.35
N ILE A 353 -4.86 -29.73 -6.53
CA ILE A 353 -4.34 -28.38 -6.82
C ILE A 353 -5.50 -27.39 -6.77
N THR A 354 -5.30 -26.25 -6.12
CA THR A 354 -6.32 -25.19 -6.01
C THR A 354 -6.81 -24.71 -7.37
N GLU A 355 -8.14 -24.63 -7.53
CA GLU A 355 -8.83 -23.98 -8.64
C GLU A 355 -8.68 -22.45 -8.54
N ILE A 356 -7.55 -21.93 -9.00
CA ILE A 356 -7.13 -20.55 -8.67
C ILE A 356 -8.06 -19.50 -9.25
N LEU A 357 -8.65 -19.74 -10.42
CA LEU A 357 -9.55 -18.79 -11.06
C LEU A 357 -10.78 -18.51 -10.18
N ARG A 358 -11.34 -19.56 -9.57
CA ARG A 358 -12.49 -19.44 -8.67
C ARG A 358 -12.10 -18.87 -7.30
N THR A 359 -10.90 -19.19 -6.79
CA THR A 359 -10.37 -18.53 -5.59
C THR A 359 -10.27 -17.02 -5.81
N ILE A 360 -9.68 -16.60 -6.95
CA ILE A 360 -9.57 -15.19 -7.32
C ILE A 360 -10.95 -14.54 -7.45
N GLU A 361 -11.88 -15.18 -8.16
CA GLU A 361 -13.26 -14.69 -8.32
C GLU A 361 -13.93 -14.43 -6.98
N ASN A 362 -13.79 -15.36 -6.02
CA ASN A 362 -14.34 -15.20 -4.68
C ASN A 362 -13.72 -14.01 -3.93
N CYS A 363 -12.40 -13.88 -3.94
CA CYS A 363 -11.69 -12.77 -3.29
C CYS A 363 -11.98 -11.42 -3.94
N ASP A 364 -11.99 -11.35 -5.27
CA ASP A 364 -12.33 -10.14 -6.03
C ASP A 364 -13.77 -9.71 -5.75
N ARG A 365 -14.72 -10.66 -5.77
CA ARG A 365 -16.12 -10.39 -5.47
C ARG A 365 -16.31 -9.87 -4.05
N LEU A 366 -15.64 -10.45 -3.05
CA LEU A 366 -15.66 -9.93 -1.69
C LEU A 366 -15.20 -8.47 -1.66
N VAL A 367 -14.02 -8.17 -2.22
CA VAL A 367 -13.43 -6.81 -2.19
C VAL A 367 -14.31 -5.82 -2.94
N TYR A 368 -14.90 -6.22 -4.07
CA TYR A 368 -15.83 -5.39 -4.82
C TYR A 368 -17.10 -5.09 -4.02
N LEU A 369 -17.75 -6.10 -3.45
CA LEU A 369 -19.01 -5.95 -2.72
C LEU A 369 -18.87 -5.06 -1.47
N GLU A 370 -17.75 -5.11 -0.76
CA GLU A 370 -17.53 -4.15 0.32
C GLU A 370 -17.41 -2.71 -0.21
N GLN A 371 -16.65 -2.49 -1.28
CA GLN A 371 -16.53 -1.16 -1.88
C GLN A 371 -17.87 -0.66 -2.44
N GLU A 372 -18.69 -1.56 -2.99
CA GLU A 372 -20.06 -1.28 -3.41
C GLU A 372 -20.91 -0.81 -2.23
N PHE A 373 -20.97 -1.58 -1.14
CA PHE A 373 -21.77 -1.24 0.06
C PHE A 373 -21.39 0.13 0.65
N LEU A 374 -20.12 0.51 0.54
CA LEU A 374 -19.62 1.82 0.94
C LEU A 374 -20.05 2.96 -0.01
N GLY A 375 -20.70 2.66 -1.13
CA GLY A 375 -21.06 3.59 -2.19
C GLY A 375 -19.90 3.98 -3.11
N LEU A 376 -18.73 3.33 -3.05
CA LEU A 376 -17.54 3.74 -3.79
C LEU A 376 -17.71 3.55 -5.31
N VAL A 377 -18.52 2.58 -5.73
CA VAL A 377 -18.90 2.37 -7.13
C VAL A 377 -19.74 3.56 -7.61
N LYS A 378 -20.85 3.86 -6.92
CA LYS A 378 -21.76 4.98 -7.22
C LYS A 378 -21.03 6.33 -7.32
N TYR A 379 -20.10 6.58 -6.40
CA TYR A 379 -19.40 7.86 -6.30
C TYR A 379 -18.07 7.93 -7.05
N ASN A 380 -17.70 6.89 -7.82
CA ASN A 380 -16.43 6.80 -8.55
C ASN A 380 -15.20 7.04 -7.64
N LYS A 381 -15.16 6.30 -6.54
CA LYS A 381 -14.17 6.37 -5.46
C LYS A 381 -13.55 5.02 -5.11
N MET A 382 -13.65 4.03 -6.00
CA MET A 382 -12.99 2.74 -5.83
C MET A 382 -11.47 2.89 -5.69
N PHE A 383 -10.86 1.97 -4.95
CA PHE A 383 -9.42 1.98 -4.73
C PHE A 383 -8.64 1.68 -6.02
N ASN A 384 -7.49 2.35 -6.13
CA ASN A 384 -6.56 2.19 -7.25
C ASN A 384 -5.50 1.09 -7.02
N ASN A 385 -5.65 0.34 -5.92
CA ASN A 385 -4.75 -0.71 -5.45
C ASN A 385 -5.59 -1.92 -5.07
N ARG A 386 -4.98 -3.11 -5.04
CA ARG A 386 -5.65 -4.33 -4.59
C ARG A 386 -5.70 -4.43 -3.06
N MET A 387 -6.72 -5.11 -2.55
CA MET A 387 -6.72 -5.60 -1.18
C MET A 387 -5.78 -6.80 -1.07
N HIS A 388 -4.84 -6.77 -0.13
CA HIS A 388 -3.86 -7.83 0.06
C HIS A 388 -4.32 -8.82 1.13
N PHE A 389 -4.54 -10.08 0.74
CA PHE A 389 -4.74 -11.23 1.61
C PHE A 389 -3.40 -11.94 1.79
N CYS A 390 -2.80 -11.82 2.95
CA CYS A 390 -1.42 -12.26 3.15
C CYS A 390 -1.31 -13.34 4.23
N LEU A 391 -0.59 -14.41 3.93
CA LEU A 391 -0.12 -15.35 4.94
C LEU A 391 0.83 -14.65 5.92
N ASP A 392 0.72 -14.94 7.22
CA ASP A 392 1.66 -14.47 8.22
C ASP A 392 1.99 -15.61 9.18
N TYR A 393 3.24 -16.06 9.15
CA TYR A 393 3.71 -17.19 9.96
C TYR A 393 3.87 -16.84 11.46
N THR A 394 3.75 -15.57 11.83
CA THR A 394 3.82 -15.08 13.22
C THR A 394 2.45 -14.74 13.80
N ALA A 395 1.45 -14.49 12.94
CA ALA A 395 0.10 -14.17 13.34
C ALA A 395 -0.56 -15.37 14.05
N LYS A 396 -1.24 -15.09 15.16
CA LYS A 396 -2.01 -16.10 15.93
C LYS A 396 -3.48 -16.14 15.54
N SER A 397 -3.98 -15.04 15.03
CA SER A 397 -5.35 -14.84 14.55
C SER A 397 -5.29 -13.92 13.33
N PRO A 398 -6.34 -13.91 12.49
CA PRO A 398 -6.48 -12.88 11.49
C PRO A 398 -6.45 -11.49 12.12
N ASN A 399 -5.97 -10.53 11.33
CA ASN A 399 -6.07 -9.12 11.65
C ASN A 399 -5.92 -8.28 10.38
N ALA A 400 -6.33 -7.03 10.47
CA ALA A 400 -6.26 -6.06 9.41
C ALA A 400 -5.64 -4.74 9.89
N THR A 401 -4.90 -4.10 8.99
CA THR A 401 -4.38 -2.74 9.17
C THR A 401 -4.01 -2.17 7.80
N ASP A 402 -3.38 -1.00 7.76
CA ASP A 402 -2.93 -0.40 6.50
C ASP A 402 -2.18 -1.42 5.63
N TYR A 403 -2.44 -1.43 4.33
CA TYR A 403 -1.82 -2.27 3.29
C TYR A 403 -2.30 -3.72 3.17
N ARG A 404 -2.97 -4.32 4.17
CA ARG A 404 -3.23 -5.78 4.15
C ARG A 404 -4.25 -6.27 5.18
N THR A 405 -4.75 -7.47 4.90
CA THR A 405 -5.26 -8.43 5.88
C THR A 405 -4.23 -9.57 6.02
N VAL A 406 -4.06 -10.11 7.22
CA VAL A 406 -3.16 -11.25 7.45
C VAL A 406 -3.89 -12.43 8.07
N TYR A 407 -3.40 -13.64 7.78
CA TYR A 407 -3.97 -14.90 8.27
C TYR A 407 -2.87 -15.83 8.74
N SER A 408 -3.13 -16.56 9.84
CA SER A 408 -2.14 -17.46 10.41
C SER A 408 -1.84 -18.65 9.50
N ALA A 409 -0.59 -19.12 9.51
CA ALA A 409 -0.11 -20.24 8.67
C ALA A 409 -0.64 -21.64 9.03
N GLY A 410 -1.71 -21.71 9.81
CA GLY A 410 -2.42 -22.95 10.10
C GLY A 410 -3.25 -23.46 8.92
N THR A 411 -3.71 -24.70 9.02
CA THR A 411 -4.53 -25.34 7.98
C THR A 411 -5.94 -24.76 7.86
N SER A 412 -6.43 -24.09 8.91
CA SER A 412 -7.81 -23.56 8.98
C SER A 412 -8.09 -22.45 7.97
N TYR A 413 -7.18 -21.47 7.82
CA TYR A 413 -7.37 -20.37 6.85
C TYR A 413 -6.95 -20.77 5.44
N ALA A 414 -6.12 -21.80 5.29
CA ALA A 414 -5.80 -22.36 3.99
C ALA A 414 -7.06 -22.84 3.24
N GLU A 415 -8.08 -23.32 3.95
CA GLU A 415 -9.33 -23.75 3.30
C GLU A 415 -10.04 -22.62 2.54
N ILE A 416 -9.94 -21.38 3.00
CA ILE A 416 -10.58 -20.23 2.35
C ILE A 416 -9.90 -19.91 1.02
N PHE A 417 -8.57 -19.97 0.98
CA PHE A 417 -7.80 -19.58 -0.21
C PHE A 417 -7.50 -20.76 -1.15
N CYS A 418 -7.48 -21.98 -0.63
CA CYS A 418 -7.10 -23.18 -1.38
C CYS A 418 -8.28 -24.04 -1.82
N ASN A 419 -9.48 -23.86 -1.24
CA ASN A 419 -10.73 -24.51 -1.69
C ASN A 419 -11.84 -23.47 -1.93
N PRO A 420 -12.13 -23.10 -3.19
CA PRO A 420 -13.17 -22.10 -3.47
C PRO A 420 -14.59 -22.52 -3.06
N ASP A 421 -14.90 -23.82 -2.92
CA ASP A 421 -16.22 -24.29 -2.44
C ASP A 421 -16.41 -24.03 -0.94
N MET A 422 -15.32 -23.87 -0.19
CA MET A 422 -15.37 -23.57 1.24
C MET A 422 -15.45 -22.07 1.52
N PHE A 423 -15.19 -21.23 0.52
CA PHE A 423 -15.18 -19.78 0.68
C PHE A 423 -16.52 -19.24 1.21
N PRO A 424 -17.70 -19.54 0.61
CA PRO A 424 -18.98 -19.02 1.12
C PRO A 424 -19.19 -19.32 2.61
N LYS A 425 -18.97 -20.58 3.00
CA LYS A 425 -19.17 -21.10 4.36
C LYS A 425 -18.22 -20.55 5.41
N ARG A 426 -17.07 -20.00 4.99
CA ARG A 426 -15.97 -19.58 5.87
C ARG A 426 -15.58 -18.11 5.72
N LEU A 427 -16.24 -17.37 4.80
CA LEU A 427 -15.83 -16.01 4.44
C LEU A 427 -15.88 -15.02 5.60
N TRP A 428 -16.64 -15.29 6.67
CA TRP A 428 -16.88 -14.31 7.74
C TRP A 428 -15.59 -13.69 8.26
N GLY A 429 -14.59 -14.51 8.61
CA GLY A 429 -13.30 -14.00 9.09
C GLY A 429 -12.61 -13.13 8.06
N THR A 430 -12.56 -13.57 6.81
CA THR A 430 -11.92 -12.82 5.71
C THR A 430 -12.64 -11.50 5.43
N ALA A 431 -13.98 -11.50 5.32
CA ALA A 431 -14.77 -10.30 5.09
C ALA A 431 -14.70 -9.34 6.29
N HIS A 432 -14.72 -9.84 7.52
CA HIS A 432 -14.55 -9.04 8.73
C HIS A 432 -13.23 -8.25 8.72
N GLU A 433 -12.12 -8.88 8.31
CA GLU A 433 -10.81 -8.22 8.20
C GLU A 433 -10.75 -7.20 7.06
N VAL A 434 -11.32 -7.49 5.89
CA VAL A 434 -11.40 -6.51 4.80
C VAL A 434 -12.28 -5.33 5.23
N GLY A 435 -13.37 -5.60 5.94
CA GLY A 435 -14.25 -4.62 6.54
C GLY A 435 -13.50 -3.69 7.50
N HIS A 436 -12.56 -4.19 8.31
CA HIS A 436 -11.71 -3.33 9.15
C HIS A 436 -10.88 -2.33 8.35
N VAL A 437 -10.32 -2.74 7.20
CA VAL A 437 -9.62 -1.80 6.31
C VAL A 437 -10.61 -0.77 5.77
N ASN A 438 -11.81 -1.19 5.40
CA ASN A 438 -12.85 -0.36 4.79
C ASN A 438 -13.68 0.48 5.79
N GLN A 439 -13.54 0.29 7.10
CA GLN A 439 -14.31 1.06 8.09
C GLN A 439 -14.07 2.57 7.96
N THR A 440 -15.13 3.30 7.59
CA THR A 440 -15.14 4.76 7.44
C THR A 440 -15.08 5.44 8.80
N ARG A 441 -14.02 6.23 9.03
CA ARG A 441 -13.74 6.84 10.33
C ARG A 441 -13.10 8.23 10.23
N PRO A 442 -13.50 9.18 11.11
CA PRO A 442 -14.60 9.09 12.08
C PRO A 442 -15.98 9.18 11.42
N GLY A 443 -17.05 9.03 12.23
CA GLY A 443 -18.44 9.14 11.77
C GLY A 443 -19.18 7.82 11.86
N LEU A 444 -18.95 6.89 10.92
CA LEU A 444 -19.58 5.57 10.97
C LEU A 444 -18.91 4.62 11.95
N LYS A 445 -17.61 4.79 12.22
CA LYS A 445 -16.91 4.11 13.30
C LYS A 445 -16.53 5.08 14.42
N TRP A 446 -17.30 5.07 15.50
CA TRP A 446 -16.96 5.73 16.76
C TRP A 446 -16.53 4.72 17.83
N ALA A 447 -16.14 5.20 19.02
CA ALA A 447 -15.67 4.35 20.10
C ALA A 447 -16.76 3.33 20.53
N GLY A 448 -16.37 2.06 20.62
CA GLY A 448 -17.27 0.94 20.89
C GLY A 448 -17.80 0.24 19.64
N MET A 449 -17.52 0.79 18.45
CA MET A 449 -18.02 0.27 17.16
C MET A 449 -16.94 -0.33 16.27
N THR A 450 -15.68 -0.42 16.73
CA THR A 450 -14.58 -0.96 15.92
C THR A 450 -14.80 -2.41 15.51
N GLU A 451 -15.43 -3.23 16.36
CA GLU A 451 -15.79 -4.64 16.08
C GLU A 451 -17.25 -4.83 15.65
N VAL A 452 -17.92 -3.73 15.30
CA VAL A 452 -19.36 -3.74 14.95
C VAL A 452 -19.54 -3.29 13.51
N THR A 453 -19.01 -2.12 13.14
CA THR A 453 -19.35 -1.47 11.85
C THR A 453 -18.72 -2.14 10.64
N ASN A 454 -17.58 -2.84 10.78
CA ASN A 454 -17.08 -3.73 9.72
C ASN A 454 -18.02 -4.90 9.44
N ASN A 455 -18.76 -5.37 10.44
CA ASN A 455 -19.63 -6.52 10.22
C ASN A 455 -20.86 -6.19 9.35
N LEU A 456 -21.15 -4.91 9.09
CA LEU A 456 -22.14 -4.53 8.08
C LEU A 456 -21.72 -4.98 6.68
N THR A 457 -20.47 -4.72 6.29
CA THR A 457 -19.95 -5.16 4.99
C THR A 457 -19.80 -6.68 4.97
N ALA A 458 -19.39 -7.30 6.08
CA ALA A 458 -19.31 -8.75 6.17
C ALA A 458 -20.67 -9.44 6.00
N LEU A 459 -21.75 -8.92 6.60
CA LEU A 459 -23.12 -9.43 6.41
C LEU A 459 -23.60 -9.24 4.97
N TYR A 460 -23.32 -8.07 4.38
CA TYR A 460 -23.66 -7.80 2.98
C TYR A 460 -22.98 -8.79 2.03
N VAL A 461 -21.67 -9.02 2.21
CA VAL A 461 -20.94 -10.03 1.45
C VAL A 461 -21.54 -11.42 1.69
N GLN A 462 -21.73 -11.83 2.95
CA GLN A 462 -22.24 -13.16 3.30
C GLN A 462 -23.56 -13.48 2.59
N THR A 463 -24.52 -12.56 2.67
CA THR A 463 -25.86 -12.75 2.09
C THR A 463 -25.81 -12.82 0.56
N LEU A 464 -24.96 -12.03 -0.10
CA LEU A 464 -24.79 -12.08 -1.56
C LEU A 464 -24.01 -13.31 -2.05
N PHE A 465 -23.24 -13.95 -1.17
CA PHE A 465 -22.66 -15.28 -1.42
C PHE A 465 -23.67 -16.42 -1.21
N GLY A 466 -24.91 -16.11 -0.83
CA GLY A 466 -26.01 -17.08 -0.69
C GLY A 466 -26.04 -17.81 0.65
N GLU A 467 -25.20 -17.41 1.61
CA GLU A 467 -25.22 -17.95 2.97
C GLU A 467 -26.28 -17.23 3.81
N THR A 468 -26.86 -17.95 4.77
CA THR A 468 -27.80 -17.37 5.74
C THR A 468 -27.11 -16.22 6.49
N CYS A 469 -27.80 -15.07 6.59
CA CYS A 469 -27.37 -13.95 7.40
C CYS A 469 -27.03 -14.42 8.83
N LYS A 470 -25.84 -14.08 9.33
CA LYS A 470 -25.39 -14.47 10.66
C LYS A 470 -26.35 -14.04 11.77
N LEU A 471 -27.03 -12.89 11.60
CA LEU A 471 -27.99 -12.41 12.60
C LEU A 471 -29.26 -13.25 12.66
N GLN A 472 -29.66 -13.84 11.52
CA GLN A 472 -30.85 -14.68 11.38
C GLN A 472 -30.60 -16.12 11.80
N GLY A 473 -29.41 -16.65 11.55
CA GLY A 473 -29.05 -18.05 11.79
C GLY A 473 -29.23 -18.49 13.24
N LYS A 474 -30.08 -19.50 13.46
CA LYS A 474 -30.20 -20.16 14.77
C LYS A 474 -29.04 -21.13 14.97
N GLY A 475 -28.47 -21.16 16.18
CA GLY A 475 -27.35 -22.02 16.52
C GLY A 475 -25.98 -21.54 16.02
N ASP A 476 -25.90 -20.32 15.46
CA ASP A 476 -24.63 -19.71 15.06
C ASP A 476 -23.65 -19.62 16.24
N ALA A 477 -22.34 -19.65 15.94
CA ALA A 477 -21.29 -19.65 16.96
C ALA A 477 -21.29 -18.36 17.81
N SER A 478 -21.73 -17.23 17.26
CA SER A 478 -21.85 -15.96 17.97
C SER A 478 -23.14 -15.86 18.81
N VAL A 479 -24.11 -16.76 18.65
CA VAL A 479 -25.29 -16.83 19.53
C VAL A 479 -24.85 -17.36 20.89
N GLY A 480 -24.53 -16.42 21.79
CA GLY A 480 -24.15 -16.68 23.18
C GLY A 480 -25.09 -16.00 24.16
N ASN A 481 -25.00 -16.39 25.44
CA ASN A 481 -25.71 -15.74 26.54
C ASN A 481 -24.91 -14.50 26.99
N PRO A 482 -25.36 -13.26 26.68
CA PRO A 482 -24.60 -12.04 26.94
C PRO A 482 -24.34 -11.82 28.44
N ASN A 483 -23.22 -11.18 28.75
CA ASN A 483 -22.96 -10.67 30.10
C ASN A 483 -23.84 -9.45 30.39
N THR A 484 -24.14 -9.22 31.67
CA THR A 484 -24.83 -8.01 32.15
C THR A 484 -23.89 -7.14 32.99
N GLU A 485 -24.33 -5.93 33.31
CA GLU A 485 -23.57 -4.89 34.02
C GLU A 485 -23.08 -5.33 35.41
N ASP A 486 -23.80 -6.25 36.04
CA ASP A 486 -23.47 -6.86 37.34
C ASP A 486 -22.53 -8.08 37.23
N GLY A 487 -22.07 -8.41 36.01
CA GLY A 487 -21.26 -9.59 35.72
C GLY A 487 -22.07 -10.89 35.61
N GLY A 488 -23.40 -10.80 35.69
CA GLY A 488 -24.31 -11.91 35.45
C GLY A 488 -24.48 -12.27 33.97
N LYS A 489 -25.48 -13.11 33.71
CA LYS A 489 -25.90 -13.52 32.37
C LYS A 489 -27.32 -13.04 32.11
N LEU A 490 -27.60 -12.64 30.87
CA LEU A 490 -28.93 -12.14 30.48
C LEU A 490 -30.03 -13.18 30.69
N PHE A 491 -29.75 -14.43 30.34
CA PHE A 491 -30.66 -15.55 30.50
C PHE A 491 -30.23 -16.45 31.64
N ASP A 492 -31.20 -17.00 32.36
CA ASP A 492 -30.95 -18.17 33.19
C ASP A 492 -30.44 -19.33 32.32
N ALA A 493 -29.52 -20.12 32.88
CA ALA A 493 -28.86 -21.19 32.13
C ALA A 493 -29.84 -22.24 31.57
N SER A 494 -31.00 -22.42 32.20
CA SER A 494 -32.08 -23.31 31.72
C SER A 494 -32.95 -22.70 30.61
N GLU A 495 -32.93 -21.38 30.44
CA GLU A 495 -33.73 -20.67 29.44
C GLU A 495 -32.95 -20.41 28.15
N PHE A 496 -31.62 -20.31 28.23
CA PHE A 496 -30.78 -20.09 27.07
C PHE A 496 -30.57 -21.37 26.26
N ASP A 497 -31.10 -21.38 25.04
CA ASP A 497 -30.86 -22.44 24.06
C ASP A 497 -30.47 -21.81 22.73
N LYS A 498 -29.15 -21.75 22.47
CA LYS A 498 -28.62 -21.18 21.23
C LYS A 498 -29.16 -21.85 19.97
N THR A 499 -29.59 -23.12 20.03
CA THR A 499 -30.13 -23.84 18.85
C THR A 499 -31.51 -23.37 18.45
N LYS A 500 -32.20 -22.66 19.34
CA LYS A 500 -33.56 -22.13 19.12
C LYS A 500 -33.60 -20.61 18.98
N MET A 501 -32.49 -19.94 19.26
CA MET A 501 -32.39 -18.48 19.28
C MET A 501 -31.50 -17.97 18.14
N ASN A 502 -31.80 -16.77 17.65
CA ASN A 502 -30.94 -15.99 16.76
C ASN A 502 -30.49 -14.68 17.44
N LEU A 503 -29.65 -13.90 16.75
CA LEU A 503 -29.08 -12.68 17.33
C LEU A 503 -30.10 -11.52 17.39
N TYR A 504 -31.15 -11.53 16.56
CA TYR A 504 -32.26 -10.57 16.69
C TYR A 504 -32.99 -10.73 18.03
N GLU A 505 -33.37 -11.97 18.38
CA GLU A 505 -34.05 -12.30 19.63
C GLU A 505 -33.16 -11.99 20.84
N VAL A 506 -31.89 -12.40 20.79
CA VAL A 506 -30.92 -12.12 21.87
C VAL A 506 -30.71 -10.61 22.02
N SER A 507 -30.52 -9.87 20.93
CA SER A 507 -30.27 -8.42 21.00
C SER A 507 -31.50 -7.65 21.47
N THR A 508 -32.70 -8.03 21.03
CA THR A 508 -33.97 -7.41 21.47
C THR A 508 -34.14 -7.53 22.97
N LYS A 509 -33.99 -8.74 23.52
CA LYS A 509 -34.06 -8.95 24.97
C LYS A 509 -32.94 -8.23 25.72
N TYR A 510 -31.75 -8.18 25.13
CA TYR A 510 -30.59 -7.60 25.78
C TYR A 510 -30.67 -6.07 25.86
N ILE A 511 -30.93 -5.39 24.75
CA ILE A 511 -30.88 -3.92 24.66
C ILE A 511 -32.25 -3.32 24.90
N ILE A 512 -33.28 -3.78 24.19
CA ILE A 512 -34.62 -3.16 24.21
C ILE A 512 -35.35 -3.52 25.51
N GLU A 513 -35.60 -4.80 25.77
CA GLU A 513 -36.32 -5.23 26.98
C GLU A 513 -35.50 -4.93 28.25
N GLY A 514 -34.18 -5.00 28.14
CA GLY A 514 -33.25 -4.63 29.21
C GLY A 514 -33.13 -3.13 29.45
N GLY A 515 -33.65 -2.27 28.57
CA GLY A 515 -33.54 -0.80 28.68
C GLY A 515 -32.10 -0.29 28.69
N ARG A 516 -31.19 -0.95 27.96
CA ARG A 516 -29.75 -0.64 27.98
C ARG A 516 -29.40 0.43 26.96
N ALA A 517 -28.35 1.20 27.25
CA ALA A 517 -27.72 2.04 26.23
C ALA A 517 -27.04 1.18 25.16
N HIS A 518 -27.08 1.61 23.90
CA HIS A 518 -26.49 0.86 22.77
C HIS A 518 -25.00 0.57 22.95
N CYS A 519 -24.27 1.51 23.56
CA CYS A 519 -22.84 1.36 23.81
C CYS A 519 -22.49 0.36 24.93
N LEU A 520 -23.50 -0.20 25.61
CA LEU A 520 -23.38 -1.24 26.64
C LEU A 520 -22.28 -0.92 27.68
N PRO A 521 -22.37 0.25 28.35
CA PRO A 521 -21.31 0.74 29.21
C PRO A 521 -21.10 -0.20 30.41
N ASN A 522 -19.84 -0.35 30.84
CA ASN A 522 -19.45 -1.17 31.99
C ASN A 522 -19.65 -2.70 31.82
N ILE A 523 -19.94 -3.18 30.60
CA ILE A 523 -20.01 -4.61 30.32
C ILE A 523 -18.73 -5.07 29.63
N LYS A 524 -18.15 -6.18 30.12
CA LYS A 524 -16.98 -6.83 29.52
C LYS A 524 -17.43 -7.98 28.61
N ASP A 525 -16.59 -8.31 27.62
CA ASP A 525 -16.80 -9.42 26.68
C ASP A 525 -18.17 -9.34 25.96
N ILE A 526 -18.48 -8.15 25.42
CA ILE A 526 -19.71 -7.90 24.68
C ILE A 526 -19.74 -8.76 23.42
N ILE A 527 -20.87 -9.43 23.18
CA ILE A 527 -21.18 -10.06 21.89
C ILE A 527 -21.51 -8.93 20.91
N ARG A 528 -20.54 -8.55 20.08
CA ARG A 528 -20.59 -7.33 19.24
C ARG A 528 -21.71 -7.36 18.21
N GLU A 529 -22.12 -8.55 17.77
CA GLU A 529 -23.24 -8.71 16.86
C GLU A 529 -24.58 -8.25 17.47
N THR A 530 -24.73 -8.21 18.81
CA THR A 530 -25.92 -7.61 19.42
C THR A 530 -26.03 -6.12 19.10
N GLN A 531 -24.90 -5.40 19.07
CA GLN A 531 -24.85 -3.99 18.69
C GLN A 531 -25.03 -3.77 17.18
N LEU A 532 -24.76 -4.79 16.36
CA LEU A 532 -24.87 -4.75 14.90
C LEU A 532 -26.32 -4.81 14.42
N VAL A 533 -27.19 -5.53 15.13
CA VAL A 533 -28.62 -5.72 14.78
C VAL A 533 -29.31 -4.43 14.34
N PRO A 534 -29.33 -3.34 15.13
CA PRO A 534 -30.01 -2.12 14.72
C PRO A 534 -29.44 -1.51 13.44
N LEU A 535 -28.16 -1.66 13.15
CA LEU A 535 -27.58 -1.11 11.93
C LEU A 535 -28.05 -1.96 10.73
N TRP A 536 -28.01 -3.29 10.83
CA TRP A 536 -28.50 -4.14 9.75
C TRP A 536 -30.00 -3.99 9.50
N GLN A 537 -30.80 -3.77 10.55
CA GLN A 537 -32.23 -3.46 10.42
C GLN A 537 -32.52 -2.18 9.62
N LEU A 538 -31.64 -1.18 9.67
CA LEU A 538 -31.77 0.00 8.80
C LEU A 538 -31.58 -0.37 7.32
N LYS A 539 -30.69 -1.32 7.01
CA LYS A 539 -30.53 -1.85 5.63
C LYS A 539 -31.81 -2.55 5.22
N LEU A 540 -32.30 -3.49 6.04
CA LEU A 540 -33.52 -4.24 5.76
C LEU A 540 -34.72 -3.31 5.53
N TYR A 541 -34.86 -2.28 6.35
CA TYR A 541 -36.00 -1.36 6.25
C TYR A 541 -35.87 -0.39 5.06
N PHE A 542 -34.77 0.36 4.97
CA PHE A 542 -34.66 1.38 3.93
C PHE A 542 -34.36 0.79 2.56
N VAL A 543 -33.41 -0.14 2.48
CA VAL A 543 -32.98 -0.72 1.21
C VAL A 543 -33.98 -1.77 0.76
N ASP A 544 -34.23 -2.79 1.56
CA ASP A 544 -35.03 -3.94 1.09
C ASP A 544 -36.53 -3.62 1.09
N ALA A 545 -37.10 -3.15 2.22
CA ALA A 545 -38.54 -2.90 2.32
C ALA A 545 -38.99 -1.66 1.54
N LEU A 546 -38.28 -0.54 1.67
CA LEU A 546 -38.68 0.74 1.06
C LEU A 546 -38.05 1.01 -0.31
N GLY A 547 -37.12 0.18 -0.78
CA GLY A 547 -36.47 0.34 -2.08
C GLY A 547 -35.53 1.56 -2.17
N GLN A 548 -35.05 2.09 -1.05
CA GLN A 548 -34.03 3.15 -1.02
C GLN A 548 -32.64 2.53 -1.23
N GLU A 549 -32.38 2.03 -2.44
CA GLU A 549 -31.16 1.28 -2.81
C GLU A 549 -29.85 1.96 -2.38
N ASP A 550 -29.84 3.29 -2.38
CA ASP A 550 -28.67 4.10 -2.08
C ASP A 550 -28.52 4.56 -0.62
N PHE A 551 -29.42 4.15 0.29
CA PHE A 551 -29.44 4.65 1.66
C PHE A 551 -28.07 4.57 2.36
N TYR A 552 -27.43 3.40 2.34
CA TYR A 552 -26.10 3.24 2.92
C TYR A 552 -25.01 3.93 2.10
N HIS A 553 -25.08 3.87 0.77
CA HIS A 553 -24.12 4.56 -0.10
C HIS A 553 -24.05 6.06 0.24
N ASP A 554 -25.20 6.69 0.43
CA ASP A 554 -25.34 8.12 0.72
C ASP A 554 -24.93 8.44 2.16
N LEU A 555 -25.18 7.54 3.11
CA LEU A 555 -24.73 7.67 4.48
C LEU A 555 -23.19 7.63 4.58
N TYR A 556 -22.55 6.67 3.92
CA TYR A 556 -21.09 6.62 3.82
C TYR A 556 -20.51 7.85 3.13
N GLU A 557 -21.12 8.29 2.03
CA GLU A 557 -20.67 9.48 1.30
C GLU A 557 -20.81 10.77 2.11
N TYR A 558 -21.87 10.90 2.91
CA TYR A 558 -22.01 12.02 3.82
C TYR A 558 -20.80 12.10 4.77
N TYR A 559 -20.45 11.01 5.44
CA TYR A 559 -19.34 11.00 6.40
C TYR A 559 -17.97 11.19 5.75
N ARG A 560 -17.80 10.82 4.47
CA ARG A 560 -16.57 11.14 3.72
C ARG A 560 -16.40 12.64 3.49
N ASN A 561 -17.47 13.35 3.16
CA ASN A 561 -17.40 14.76 2.74
C ASN A 561 -17.72 15.77 3.86
N ASN A 562 -18.17 15.31 5.03
CA ASN A 562 -18.55 16.19 6.15
C ASN A 562 -17.74 15.84 7.40
N PRO A 563 -17.40 16.83 8.25
CA PRO A 563 -16.77 16.57 9.53
C PRO A 563 -17.73 15.82 10.45
N SER A 564 -17.22 14.84 11.18
CA SER A 564 -17.94 14.22 12.30
C SER A 564 -17.67 15.04 13.58
N PRO A 565 -18.53 14.96 14.61
CA PRO A 565 -18.26 15.62 15.89
C PRO A 565 -16.84 15.38 16.44
N SER A 566 -16.30 14.16 16.33
CA SER A 566 -14.92 13.87 16.77
C SER A 566 -13.82 14.51 15.91
N ASP A 567 -14.07 14.84 14.63
CA ASP A 567 -13.15 15.68 13.84
C ASP A 567 -13.02 17.09 14.46
N GLU A 568 -14.04 17.55 15.19
CA GLU A 568 -14.08 18.84 15.89
C GLU A 568 -13.64 18.75 17.37
N GLY A 569 -13.05 17.62 17.78
CA GLY A 569 -12.58 17.39 19.15
C GLY A 569 -13.69 17.05 20.16
N LYS A 570 -14.91 16.72 19.69
CA LYS A 570 -16.00 16.23 20.55
C LYS A 570 -15.82 14.73 20.87
N ASN A 571 -16.59 14.24 21.84
CA ASN A 571 -16.51 12.86 22.31
C ASN A 571 -17.35 11.90 21.44
N ALA A 572 -17.06 10.58 21.50
CA ALA A 572 -17.69 9.56 20.66
C ALA A 572 -19.21 9.41 20.84
N GLY A 573 -19.75 9.82 22.00
CA GLY A 573 -21.20 9.87 22.22
C GLY A 573 -21.90 10.87 21.29
N LEU A 574 -21.21 11.93 20.89
CA LEU A 574 -21.76 12.88 19.91
C LEU A 574 -21.70 12.35 18.48
N ASP A 575 -20.74 11.50 18.14
CA ASP A 575 -20.75 10.79 16.85
C ASP A 575 -21.97 9.85 16.77
N GLN A 576 -22.35 9.17 17.86
CA GLN A 576 -23.56 8.34 17.90
C GLN A 576 -24.84 9.16 17.69
N LEU A 577 -24.97 10.33 18.33
CA LEU A 577 -26.12 11.22 18.12
C LEU A 577 -26.14 11.78 16.70
N ASP A 578 -24.97 12.05 16.13
CA ASP A 578 -24.88 12.44 14.73
C ASP A 578 -25.32 11.32 13.79
N PHE A 579 -24.93 10.06 14.05
CA PHE A 579 -25.44 8.91 13.30
C PHE A 579 -26.97 8.86 13.27
N VAL A 580 -27.63 9.06 14.41
CA VAL A 580 -29.11 9.15 14.49
C VAL A 580 -29.66 10.28 13.62
N ARG A 581 -29.08 11.49 13.73
CA ARG A 581 -29.45 12.65 12.90
C ARG A 581 -29.36 12.32 11.41
N GLN A 582 -28.25 11.72 11.02
CA GLN A 582 -27.91 11.49 9.63
C GLN A 582 -28.74 10.40 9.00
N VAL A 583 -29.06 9.33 9.75
CA VAL A 583 -30.02 8.32 9.30
C VAL A 583 -31.39 8.94 9.05
N CYS A 584 -31.90 9.78 9.96
CA CYS A 584 -33.20 10.43 9.77
C CYS A 584 -33.19 11.39 8.57
N ARG A 585 -32.13 12.19 8.44
CA ARG A 585 -31.99 13.18 7.38
C ARG A 585 -31.87 12.56 5.99
N ILE A 586 -31.08 11.49 5.85
CA ILE A 586 -30.81 10.85 4.56
C ILE A 586 -31.99 10.00 4.12
N SER A 587 -32.60 9.23 5.03
CA SER A 587 -33.79 8.44 4.71
C SER A 587 -35.04 9.28 4.47
N GLY A 588 -35.11 10.47 5.08
CA GLY A 588 -36.31 11.29 5.14
C GLY A 588 -37.37 10.77 6.11
N TYR A 589 -37.01 9.86 7.03
CA TYR A 589 -37.90 9.28 8.05
C TYR A 589 -37.51 9.69 9.47
N ASN A 590 -38.51 9.91 10.31
CA ASN A 590 -38.33 10.13 11.74
C ASN A 590 -38.12 8.78 12.44
N MET A 591 -36.86 8.41 12.66
CA MET A 591 -36.48 7.14 13.29
C MET A 591 -36.27 7.25 14.81
N LEU A 592 -36.80 8.29 15.47
CA LEU A 592 -36.59 8.50 16.91
C LEU A 592 -37.07 7.32 17.76
N ASP A 593 -38.25 6.76 17.47
CA ASP A 593 -38.79 5.59 18.20
C ASP A 593 -37.86 4.37 18.09
N PHE A 594 -37.36 4.10 16.87
CA PHE A 594 -36.40 3.03 16.61
C PHE A 594 -35.11 3.21 17.42
N PHE A 595 -34.52 4.41 17.38
CA PHE A 595 -33.26 4.69 18.07
C PHE A 595 -33.41 4.80 19.60
N GLU A 596 -34.58 5.22 20.08
CA GLU A 596 -34.89 5.23 21.51
C GLU A 596 -34.97 3.79 22.06
N LYS A 597 -35.68 2.90 21.35
CA LYS A 597 -35.75 1.47 21.73
C LYS A 597 -34.38 0.80 21.74
N TRP A 598 -33.56 1.06 20.73
CA TRP A 598 -32.20 0.51 20.65
C TRP A 598 -31.17 1.22 21.54
N GLY A 599 -31.59 2.18 22.38
CA GLY A 599 -30.73 2.79 23.39
C GLY A 599 -29.68 3.76 22.84
N PHE A 600 -29.84 4.25 21.61
CA PHE A 600 -28.94 5.27 21.02
C PHE A 600 -29.14 6.64 21.67
N LEU A 601 -30.33 6.88 22.21
CA LEU A 601 -30.74 8.14 22.83
C LEU A 601 -30.69 8.09 24.37
N THR A 602 -30.02 7.09 24.95
CA THR A 602 -29.84 6.96 26.39
C THR A 602 -28.72 7.89 26.88
N VAL A 603 -28.94 8.54 28.03
CA VAL A 603 -27.92 9.37 28.69
C VAL A 603 -26.79 8.47 29.18
N VAL A 604 -25.55 8.80 28.80
CA VAL A 604 -24.35 8.02 29.13
C VAL A 604 -23.26 8.97 29.58
N ASN A 605 -22.50 8.57 30.61
CA ASN A 605 -21.25 9.21 30.99
C ASN A 605 -20.27 8.13 31.40
N THR A 606 -19.43 7.70 30.45
CA THR A 606 -18.50 6.60 30.66
C THR A 606 -17.23 6.75 29.85
N THR A 607 -16.34 5.78 30.04
CA THR A 607 -15.20 5.50 29.17
C THR A 607 -15.37 4.09 28.63
N LEU A 608 -15.17 3.93 27.32
CA LEU A 608 -15.16 2.63 26.65
C LEU A 608 -13.72 2.21 26.38
N ASP A 609 -13.43 0.92 26.58
CA ASP A 609 -12.19 0.32 26.11
C ASP A 609 -12.43 -0.24 24.70
N ASP A 610 -11.94 0.49 23.70
CA ASP A 610 -12.04 0.13 22.28
C ASP A 610 -10.68 0.42 21.63
N TYR A 611 -9.77 -0.53 21.81
CA TYR A 611 -8.34 -0.38 21.50
C TYR A 611 -7.71 0.81 22.24
N GLY A 612 -8.08 0.94 23.51
CA GLY A 612 -7.71 2.04 24.37
C GLY A 612 -8.92 2.77 24.96
N SER A 613 -8.66 3.50 26.03
CA SER A 613 -9.65 4.26 26.79
C SER A 613 -10.17 5.47 26.00
N LYS A 614 -11.48 5.50 25.71
CA LYS A 614 -12.17 6.57 24.97
C LYS A 614 -13.36 7.12 25.75
N ILE A 615 -13.46 8.44 25.84
CA ILE A 615 -14.57 9.13 26.50
C ILE A 615 -15.84 8.99 25.66
N PHE A 616 -16.94 8.60 26.31
CA PHE A 616 -18.26 8.47 25.70
C PHE A 616 -19.33 9.12 26.60
N ILE A 617 -19.81 10.30 26.18
CA ILE A 617 -20.75 11.13 26.95
C ILE A 617 -21.89 11.59 26.05
N ILE A 618 -23.11 11.24 26.46
CA ILE A 618 -24.39 11.70 25.91
C ILE A 618 -25.18 12.31 27.06
N THR A 619 -25.53 13.59 26.96
CA THR A 619 -26.30 14.29 27.99
C THR A 619 -27.77 14.41 27.61
N LYS A 620 -28.63 14.60 28.61
CA LYS A 620 -30.07 14.81 28.39
C LYS A 620 -30.36 15.97 27.44
N ASN A 621 -29.69 17.11 27.63
CA ASN A 621 -29.90 18.29 26.77
C ASN A 621 -29.55 18.00 25.30
N GLN A 622 -28.53 17.20 25.03
CA GLN A 622 -28.15 16.82 23.66
C GLN A 622 -29.19 15.89 23.03
N VAL A 623 -29.74 14.95 23.80
CA VAL A 623 -30.82 14.07 23.34
C VAL A 623 -32.09 14.88 23.07
N ASP A 624 -32.49 15.75 24.00
CA ASP A 624 -33.70 16.56 23.87
C ASP A 624 -33.60 17.50 22.66
N ALA A 625 -32.44 18.14 22.45
CA ALA A 625 -32.19 18.99 21.29
C ALA A 625 -32.27 18.22 19.96
N LEU A 626 -31.71 17.01 19.91
CA LEU A 626 -31.79 16.15 18.71
C LEU A 626 -33.24 15.72 18.43
N LYS A 627 -34.02 15.37 19.47
CA LYS A 627 -35.43 15.02 19.32
C LYS A 627 -36.24 16.21 18.79
N GLU A 628 -36.00 17.41 19.31
CA GLU A 628 -36.65 18.64 18.83
C GLU A 628 -36.30 18.93 17.36
N GLU A 629 -35.02 18.81 17.00
CA GLU A 629 -34.52 18.95 15.62
C GLU A 629 -35.25 18.00 14.67
N ILE A 630 -35.28 16.70 14.99
CA ILE A 630 -35.86 15.67 14.11
C ILE A 630 -37.39 15.81 14.01
N ASN A 631 -38.08 16.08 15.12
CA ASN A 631 -39.54 16.27 15.10
C ASN A 631 -39.97 17.51 14.31
N SER A 632 -39.12 18.54 14.28
CA SER A 632 -39.39 19.78 13.55
C SER A 632 -39.05 19.70 12.06
N ALA A 633 -38.36 18.64 11.61
CA ALA A 633 -37.84 18.52 10.25
C ALA A 633 -38.87 18.04 9.21
N GLY A 634 -40.09 17.65 9.64
CA GLY A 634 -41.15 17.19 8.73
C GLY A 634 -40.88 15.85 8.05
N TYR A 635 -40.02 15.01 8.64
CA TYR A 635 -39.75 13.66 8.14
C TYR A 635 -40.98 12.75 8.25
N LYS A 636 -41.05 11.75 7.36
CA LYS A 636 -42.14 10.77 7.33
C LYS A 636 -42.10 9.87 8.57
N THR A 637 -43.26 9.41 9.02
CA THR A 637 -43.34 8.37 10.05
C THR A 637 -43.00 7.00 9.42
N PRO A 638 -42.12 6.19 10.02
CA PRO A 638 -41.84 4.85 9.53
C PRO A 638 -43.00 3.88 9.80
N ALA A 639 -42.94 2.68 9.23
CA ALA A 639 -43.81 1.57 9.61
C ALA A 639 -43.76 1.35 11.13
N PRO A 640 -44.86 0.91 11.77
CA PRO A 640 -44.83 0.59 13.19
C PRO A 640 -43.82 -0.54 13.46
N ASN A 641 -43.18 -0.49 14.63
CA ASN A 641 -42.30 -1.55 15.12
C ASN A 641 -41.12 -1.93 14.22
N VAL A 642 -40.50 -0.99 13.47
CA VAL A 642 -39.32 -1.29 12.63
C VAL A 642 -38.20 -2.05 13.37
N HIS A 643 -38.03 -1.83 14.68
CA HIS A 643 -37.08 -2.58 15.51
C HIS A 643 -37.31 -4.11 15.58
N GLU A 644 -38.45 -4.63 15.08
CA GLU A 644 -38.77 -6.07 15.00
C GLU A 644 -38.42 -6.68 13.62
N ILE A 645 -37.95 -5.88 12.66
CA ILE A 645 -37.62 -6.34 11.31
C ILE A 645 -36.44 -7.33 11.33
N THR A 646 -36.53 -8.40 10.55
CA THR A 646 -35.47 -9.40 10.36
C THR A 646 -35.28 -9.73 8.88
N ASP A 647 -34.25 -10.51 8.54
CA ASP A 647 -34.02 -10.97 7.17
C ASP A 647 -35.21 -11.79 6.61
N GLU A 648 -36.05 -12.37 7.48
CA GLU A 648 -37.22 -13.16 7.09
C GLU A 648 -38.52 -12.33 7.01
N THR A 649 -38.60 -11.17 7.68
CA THR A 649 -39.85 -10.40 7.84
C THR A 649 -39.85 -9.04 7.15
N TRP A 650 -38.75 -8.65 6.51
CA TRP A 650 -38.63 -7.30 5.93
C TRP A 650 -39.74 -6.94 4.94
N GLU A 651 -40.33 -7.93 4.24
CA GLU A 651 -41.42 -7.69 3.30
C GLU A 651 -42.69 -7.15 3.96
N ASP A 652 -42.90 -7.42 5.24
CA ASP A 652 -44.06 -6.96 6.01
C ASP A 652 -44.00 -5.46 6.35
N PHE A 653 -42.84 -4.81 6.08
CA PHE A 653 -42.56 -3.41 6.39
C PHE A 653 -42.56 -2.49 5.16
N LYS A 654 -43.05 -2.98 4.00
CA LYS A 654 -43.16 -2.24 2.73
C LYS A 654 -44.13 -1.05 2.77
#